data_AF-L7FND0-F1
#
_entry.id   AF-L7FND0-F1
#
_cell.length_a   1.000
_cell.length_b   1.000
_cell.length_c   1.000
_cell.angle_alpha   90.00
_cell.angle_beta   90.00
_cell.angle_gamma   90.00
#
_symmetry.space_group_name_H-M   'P 1'
#
loop_
_entity.id
_entity.type
_entity.pdbx_description
1 polymer ?
#
loop_
_entity_poly.entity_id
_entity_poly.type
_entity_poly.pdbx_seq_one_letter_code
_entity_poly.pdbx_strand_id
1 'polypeptide(L)'
;MSSKLELIYLLKVVFYFDTKEQLQRFICVNKTCEDTIKALKVSPVFINTISYVWFTKHFTPDTINFGSRNVSISSFMDNITYIRFPSFITDFLNGTLTKETLQKILPKITSLRFIDNDENDADINSLILENAKYLTHLQHLEGDIECITKFIEIYTEYGQEKYIKLPNKIVIQSSQKYLLRLDEVTYNKLERIQKCFFNSGNTTIYIVFSTVSSPLMYQRFSQFKDFVFYSRCYSKETSNFCHENLFVDSGKFIINGEVNSSDANTILEKMYCEKVIQSEVYQTYQKWDVSSIVTHFSLQNSFSLNDAVAISFSANIQNVIFLEIYNTQNFYFCDTFWHLETLIINRGMNIDFRQNSAFKALREMYVLFSGNVLIGSEFCDDKVEKFTIILSTQVFVKNTVTQHGKINIFASSDIKFLDQKIDKIKFYAEEIEKVEFYENAEERLFLEKESIFKVPTKIDKIEKNKNFDNVEIVLNETLALSKVFQMRKLMVLTPYLHIKKHKFYIDETQRMYEEISLLFSRNFYDVKSTEPFRYHFNGKEVIESRLVRYFELSVGLSLISVGIVDQNEYSDVDNCHVGWRGKSIGIHSDDGCIRSPFLPNDILEKKHLSFGAEIGKINCVGCGVYLNKEGANVLFFTINGKIEEVIKIDFNLVAVAIGVEEFSYLELNDGSKKDFKFDLHTVIKN
;
A
#
# COMPACT_ATOMS: atom_id res chain seq x y z
N MET A 1 7.43 43.80 -7.46
CA MET A 1 8.78 43.26 -7.18
C MET A 1 8.85 41.85 -7.74
N SER A 2 9.74 41.58 -8.71
CA SER A 2 9.92 40.19 -9.18
C SER A 2 10.79 39.48 -8.13
N SER A 3 10.20 38.61 -7.32
CA SER A 3 10.96 37.73 -6.43
C SER A 3 11.81 36.81 -7.31
N LYS A 4 13.13 37.02 -7.33
CA LYS A 4 14.04 36.08 -7.98
C LYS A 4 14.08 34.82 -7.11
N LEU A 5 13.70 33.68 -7.67
CA LEU A 5 13.89 32.38 -7.04
C LEU A 5 15.39 32.12 -6.90
N GLU A 6 15.91 32.14 -5.68
CA GLU A 6 17.33 31.87 -5.44
C GLU A 6 17.62 30.37 -5.57
N LEU A 7 18.79 30.06 -6.15
CA LEU A 7 19.30 28.71 -6.37
C LEU A 7 19.21 27.83 -5.12
N ILE A 8 19.51 28.40 -3.94
CA ILE A 8 19.55 27.63 -2.69
C ILE A 8 18.18 27.10 -2.25
N TYR A 9 17.09 27.84 -2.52
CA TYR A 9 15.74 27.37 -2.24
C TYR A 9 15.31 26.32 -3.26
N LEU A 10 15.65 26.51 -4.53
CA LEU A 10 15.37 25.55 -5.59
C LEU A 10 16.09 24.21 -5.35
N LEU A 11 17.33 24.22 -4.86
CA LEU A 11 18.06 23.01 -4.49
C LEU A 11 17.29 22.19 -3.44
N LYS A 12 16.68 22.84 -2.43
CA LYS A 12 15.86 22.15 -1.43
C LYS A 12 14.62 21.52 -2.06
N VAL A 13 13.93 22.26 -2.93
CA VAL A 13 12.75 21.76 -3.65
C VAL A 13 13.09 20.52 -4.47
N VAL A 14 14.24 20.51 -5.14
CA VAL A 14 14.64 19.40 -6.01
C VAL A 14 14.81 18.08 -5.26
N PHE A 15 15.23 18.11 -3.99
CA PHE A 15 15.33 16.89 -3.18
C PHE A 15 13.97 16.25 -2.85
N TYR A 16 12.85 16.96 -3.06
CA TYR A 16 11.50 16.40 -2.98
C TYR A 16 11.04 15.77 -4.30
N PHE A 17 11.83 15.86 -5.38
CA PHE A 17 11.53 15.17 -6.61
C PHE A 17 12.14 13.77 -6.59
N ASP A 18 11.26 12.78 -6.59
CA ASP A 18 11.58 11.37 -6.41
C ASP A 18 11.44 10.57 -7.72
N THR A 19 11.11 11.24 -8.83
CA THR A 19 11.04 10.66 -10.17
C THR A 19 11.72 11.54 -11.24
N LYS A 20 12.19 10.92 -12.34
CA LYS A 20 12.73 11.66 -13.49
C LYS A 20 11.69 12.57 -14.15
N GLU A 21 10.41 12.18 -14.16
CA GLU A 21 9.34 12.95 -14.80
C GLU A 21 9.13 14.29 -14.09
N GLN A 22 9.16 14.29 -12.75
CA GLN A 22 9.13 15.52 -11.95
C GLN A 22 10.36 16.39 -12.25
N LEU A 23 11.56 15.80 -12.30
CA LEU A 23 12.78 16.53 -12.64
C LEU A 23 12.73 17.13 -14.05
N GLN A 24 12.26 16.38 -15.05
CA GLN A 24 12.10 16.88 -16.42
C GLN A 24 11.12 18.05 -16.48
N ARG A 25 9.96 17.94 -15.81
CA ARG A 25 8.99 19.04 -15.70
C ARG A 25 9.61 20.27 -15.05
N PHE A 26 10.38 20.07 -13.97
CA PHE A 26 11.07 21.15 -13.28
C PHE A 26 12.12 21.84 -14.18
N ILE A 27 12.95 21.06 -14.88
CA ILE A 27 13.94 21.58 -15.83
C ILE A 27 13.28 22.41 -16.93
N CYS A 28 12.12 21.98 -17.43
CA CYS A 28 11.37 22.68 -18.47
C CYS A 28 10.76 24.03 -18.02
N VAL A 29 10.72 24.34 -16.72
CA VAL A 29 10.15 25.61 -16.23
C VAL A 29 10.99 26.81 -16.70
N ASN A 30 12.31 26.77 -16.48
CA ASN A 30 13.24 27.80 -16.96
C ASN A 30 14.72 27.34 -16.79
N LYS A 31 15.65 28.14 -17.33
CA LYS A 31 17.09 27.89 -17.26
C LYS A 31 17.63 27.80 -15.82
N THR A 32 17.12 28.60 -14.87
CA THR A 32 17.56 28.54 -13.47
C THR A 32 17.26 27.17 -12.85
N CYS A 33 16.11 26.57 -13.18
CA CYS A 33 15.76 25.22 -12.75
C CYS A 33 16.72 24.17 -13.33
N GLU A 34 17.07 24.26 -14.61
CA GLU A 34 18.08 23.40 -15.23
C GLU A 34 19.46 23.54 -14.56
N ASP A 35 19.92 24.78 -14.36
CA ASP A 35 21.20 25.08 -13.72
C ASP A 35 21.21 24.59 -12.25
N THR A 36 20.05 24.58 -11.59
CA THR A 36 19.87 23.99 -10.24
C THR A 36 20.18 22.50 -10.24
N ILE A 37 19.64 21.74 -11.21
CA ILE A 37 19.90 20.29 -11.29
C ILE A 37 21.37 20.02 -11.59
N LYS A 38 21.98 20.78 -12.51
CA LYS A 38 23.40 20.65 -12.86
C LYS A 38 24.34 20.97 -11.70
N ALA A 39 23.91 21.84 -10.77
CA ALA A 39 24.69 22.21 -9.60
C ALA A 39 24.62 21.17 -8.47
N LEU A 40 23.73 20.17 -8.55
CA LEU A 40 23.61 19.14 -7.51
C LEU A 40 24.86 18.26 -7.44
N LYS A 41 25.42 18.18 -6.24
CA LYS A 41 26.50 17.23 -5.91
C LYS A 41 26.00 15.89 -5.40
N VAL A 42 24.74 15.85 -4.97
CA VAL A 42 24.07 14.65 -4.45
C VAL A 42 22.79 14.46 -5.25
N SER A 43 22.52 13.22 -5.69
CA SER A 43 21.24 12.92 -6.33
C SER A 43 20.08 13.10 -5.34
N PRO A 44 18.87 13.43 -5.83
CA PRO A 44 17.64 13.14 -5.10
C PRO A 44 17.54 11.65 -4.73
N VAL A 45 16.68 11.34 -3.75
CA VAL A 45 16.31 9.96 -3.45
C VAL A 45 15.17 9.61 -4.39
N PHE A 46 15.44 8.78 -5.38
CA PHE A 46 14.43 8.36 -6.32
C PHE A 46 13.68 7.12 -5.83
N ILE A 47 12.39 7.03 -6.14
CA ILE A 47 11.58 5.84 -5.83
C ILE A 47 11.92 4.64 -6.70
N ASN A 48 12.56 4.84 -7.85
CA ASN A 48 12.83 3.77 -8.81
C ASN A 48 14.21 3.86 -9.47
N THR A 49 14.70 2.70 -9.93
CA THR A 49 15.97 2.56 -10.66
C THR A 49 16.03 3.43 -11.92
N ILE A 50 14.88 3.70 -12.55
CA ILE A 50 14.77 4.53 -13.78
C ILE A 50 15.40 5.87 -13.58
N SER A 51 15.00 6.48 -12.48
CA SER A 51 15.34 7.86 -12.21
C SER A 51 16.80 7.97 -11.83
N TYR A 52 17.37 6.98 -11.11
CA TYR A 52 18.81 6.90 -10.87
C TYR A 52 19.62 6.81 -12.18
N VAL A 53 19.30 5.85 -13.05
CA VAL A 53 20.03 5.66 -14.33
C VAL A 53 19.89 6.87 -15.25
N TRP A 54 18.69 7.43 -15.37
CA TRP A 54 18.48 8.64 -16.14
C TRP A 54 19.30 9.80 -15.56
N PHE A 55 19.27 9.98 -14.24
CA PHE A 55 19.97 11.07 -13.59
C PHE A 55 21.48 10.98 -13.81
N THR A 56 22.09 9.81 -13.63
CA THR A 56 23.54 9.62 -13.81
C THR A 56 24.00 9.65 -15.27
N LYS A 57 23.09 9.39 -16.22
CA LYS A 57 23.36 9.54 -17.65
C LYS A 57 23.37 11.00 -18.10
N HIS A 58 22.53 11.83 -17.48
CA HIS A 58 22.34 13.24 -17.87
C HIS A 58 23.08 14.24 -16.98
N PHE A 59 23.44 13.82 -15.76
CA PHE A 59 24.13 14.62 -14.75
C PHE A 59 25.26 13.82 -14.11
N THR A 60 26.26 14.51 -13.57
CA THR A 60 27.45 13.90 -12.95
C THR A 60 27.49 14.20 -11.45
N PRO A 61 26.61 13.59 -10.63
CA PRO A 61 26.65 13.80 -9.20
C PRO A 61 27.93 13.18 -8.60
N ASP A 62 28.52 13.87 -7.63
CA ASP A 62 29.66 13.32 -6.87
C ASP A 62 29.19 12.15 -5.99
N THR A 63 27.94 12.24 -5.48
CA THR A 63 27.32 11.28 -4.58
C THR A 63 25.96 10.81 -5.10
N ILE A 64 25.73 9.49 -5.14
CA ILE A 64 24.37 8.95 -5.30
C ILE A 64 23.80 8.62 -3.93
N ASN A 65 22.58 9.07 -3.69
CA ASN A 65 21.81 8.74 -2.51
C ASN A 65 20.69 7.77 -2.85
N PHE A 66 20.87 6.49 -2.51
CA PHE A 66 19.91 5.43 -2.81
C PHE A 66 18.71 5.40 -1.86
N GLY A 67 18.79 6.06 -0.70
CA GLY A 67 17.71 6.07 0.29
C GLY A 67 17.24 4.67 0.73
N SER A 68 18.15 3.68 0.73
CA SER A 68 17.87 2.26 1.01
C SER A 68 16.94 1.58 0.00
N ARG A 69 16.79 2.12 -1.22
CA ARG A 69 16.05 1.44 -2.29
C ARG A 69 16.85 0.27 -2.86
N ASN A 70 16.16 -0.80 -3.24
CA ASN A 70 16.72 -2.05 -3.77
C ASN A 70 17.21 -1.88 -5.21
N VAL A 71 18.32 -1.17 -5.37
CA VAL A 71 18.96 -0.87 -6.65
C VAL A 71 20.38 -1.44 -6.63
N SER A 72 20.76 -2.20 -7.67
CA SER A 72 22.12 -2.72 -7.80
C SER A 72 23.14 -1.57 -7.84
N ILE A 73 24.03 -1.56 -6.85
CA ILE A 73 25.05 -0.52 -6.68
C ILE A 73 26.15 -0.70 -7.74
N SER A 74 26.43 -1.96 -8.07
CA SER A 74 27.45 -2.36 -9.05
C SER A 74 27.30 -1.63 -10.38
N SER A 75 26.06 -1.30 -10.77
CA SER A 75 25.73 -0.60 -12.02
C SER A 75 26.18 0.87 -12.06
N PHE A 76 26.56 1.46 -10.92
CA PHE A 76 26.89 2.88 -10.80
C PHE A 76 28.34 3.15 -10.37
N MET A 77 29.10 2.10 -10.07
CA MET A 77 30.38 2.21 -9.36
C MET A 77 31.46 3.03 -10.08
N ASP A 78 31.47 3.01 -11.40
CA ASP A 78 32.50 3.67 -12.21
C ASP A 78 32.30 5.19 -12.29
N ASN A 79 31.08 5.68 -12.06
CA ASN A 79 30.69 7.06 -12.31
C ASN A 79 30.50 7.89 -11.03
N ILE A 80 30.76 7.31 -9.86
CA ILE A 80 30.48 7.96 -8.56
C ILE A 80 31.66 7.94 -7.61
N THR A 81 31.77 9.01 -6.84
CA THR A 81 32.79 9.16 -5.79
C THR A 81 32.28 8.58 -4.48
N TYR A 82 31.06 8.93 -4.10
CA TYR A 82 30.46 8.53 -2.83
C TYR A 82 29.07 7.91 -2.98
N ILE A 83 28.71 7.11 -1.98
CA ILE A 83 27.43 6.41 -1.90
C ILE A 83 26.78 6.73 -0.56
N ARG A 84 25.46 6.97 -0.57
CA ARG A 84 24.63 7.10 0.63
C ARG A 84 23.48 6.09 0.61
N PHE A 85 23.28 5.45 1.75
CA PHE A 85 22.24 4.48 2.04
C PHE A 85 22.05 3.42 0.95
N PRO A 86 23.12 2.70 0.55
CA PRO A 86 22.96 1.61 -0.40
C PRO A 86 22.09 0.49 0.19
N SER A 87 21.34 -0.21 -0.67
CA SER A 87 20.80 -1.53 -0.36
C SER A 87 21.62 -2.58 -1.11
N PHE A 88 22.08 -3.60 -0.40
CA PHE A 88 22.92 -4.66 -0.98
C PHE A 88 22.11 -5.90 -1.39
N ILE A 89 20.80 -5.91 -1.15
CA ILE A 89 19.95 -7.09 -1.38
C ILE A 89 20.00 -7.54 -2.84
N THR A 90 19.90 -6.61 -3.80
CA THR A 90 19.92 -6.93 -5.23
C THR A 90 21.27 -7.51 -5.65
N ASP A 91 22.37 -6.93 -5.17
CA ASP A 91 23.70 -7.42 -5.52
C ASP A 91 23.99 -8.78 -4.86
N PHE A 92 23.46 -9.02 -3.66
CA PHE A 92 23.54 -10.30 -2.93
C PHE A 92 22.75 -11.41 -3.64
N LEU A 93 21.48 -11.17 -3.94
CA LEU A 93 20.61 -12.14 -4.63
C LEU A 93 21.12 -12.49 -6.03
N ASN A 94 21.78 -11.55 -6.71
CA ASN A 94 22.41 -11.80 -8.00
C ASN A 94 23.80 -12.47 -7.92
N GLY A 95 24.30 -12.76 -6.71
CA GLY A 95 25.63 -13.34 -6.51
C GLY A 95 26.79 -12.40 -6.86
N THR A 96 26.53 -11.10 -7.01
CA THR A 96 27.53 -10.08 -7.37
C THR A 96 28.18 -9.42 -6.15
N LEU A 97 27.55 -9.56 -4.96
CA LEU A 97 28.10 -9.09 -3.70
C LEU A 97 29.17 -10.05 -3.16
N THR A 98 30.38 -9.92 -3.71
CA THR A 98 31.54 -10.68 -3.24
C THR A 98 32.38 -9.86 -2.26
N LYS A 99 33.32 -10.51 -1.56
CA LYS A 99 34.32 -9.83 -0.73
C LYS A 99 35.14 -8.80 -1.53
N GLU A 100 35.47 -9.11 -2.79
CA GLU A 100 36.19 -8.18 -3.66
C GLU A 100 35.33 -6.96 -4.01
N THR A 101 34.05 -7.19 -4.31
CA THR A 101 33.09 -6.11 -4.58
C THR A 101 32.93 -5.21 -3.35
N LEU A 102 32.78 -5.79 -2.14
CA LEU A 102 32.69 -5.04 -0.89
C LEU A 102 33.92 -4.17 -0.62
N GLN A 103 35.13 -4.70 -0.85
CA GLN A 103 36.36 -3.91 -0.68
C GLN A 103 36.44 -2.69 -1.60
N LYS A 104 35.79 -2.75 -2.78
CA LYS A 104 35.68 -1.62 -3.71
C LYS A 104 34.56 -0.64 -3.31
N ILE A 105 33.44 -1.15 -2.78
CA ILE A 105 32.25 -0.35 -2.46
C ILE A 105 32.37 0.35 -1.10
N LEU A 106 32.69 -0.39 -0.03
CA LEU A 106 32.64 0.11 1.36
C LEU A 106 33.45 1.40 1.57
N PRO A 107 34.65 1.59 0.98
CA PRO A 107 35.38 2.85 1.11
C PRO A 107 34.68 4.07 0.53
N LYS A 108 33.73 3.90 -0.40
CA LYS A 108 32.94 4.99 -1.00
C LYS A 108 31.69 5.33 -0.17
N ILE A 109 31.33 4.53 0.84
CA ILE A 109 30.10 4.73 1.60
C ILE A 109 30.28 5.84 2.63
N THR A 110 29.43 6.86 2.53
CA THR A 110 29.38 7.98 3.50
C THR A 110 28.18 7.87 4.44
N SER A 111 27.13 7.15 4.04
CA SER A 111 25.98 6.86 4.89
C SER A 111 25.54 5.42 4.69
N LEU A 112 25.33 4.68 5.78
CA LEU A 112 24.93 3.27 5.77
C LEU A 112 23.72 3.08 6.70
N ARG A 113 22.79 2.22 6.26
CA ARG A 113 21.69 1.73 7.09
C ARG A 113 21.77 0.21 7.14
N PHE A 114 21.82 -0.37 8.33
CA PHE A 114 21.56 -1.80 8.53
C PHE A 114 20.06 -2.03 8.46
N ILE A 115 19.65 -2.97 7.60
CA ILE A 115 18.26 -3.40 7.43
C ILE A 115 18.19 -4.80 8.03
N ASP A 116 17.18 -5.09 8.85
CA ASP A 116 17.00 -6.40 9.48
C ASP A 116 15.53 -6.83 9.31
N ASN A 117 15.17 -7.12 8.06
CA ASN A 117 13.83 -7.52 7.67
C ASN A 117 13.72 -9.00 7.28
N ASP A 118 14.79 -9.75 7.06
CA ASP A 118 14.74 -11.20 6.80
C ASP A 118 16.11 -11.89 6.97
N GLU A 119 16.19 -13.17 6.64
CA GLU A 119 17.44 -13.95 6.72
C GLU A 119 18.53 -13.42 5.77
N ASN A 120 18.16 -12.94 4.58
CA ASN A 120 19.13 -12.40 3.63
C ASN A 120 19.74 -11.10 4.18
N ASP A 121 18.92 -10.25 4.79
CA ASP A 121 19.39 -9.03 5.45
C ASP A 121 20.38 -9.34 6.58
N ALA A 122 20.13 -10.38 7.39
CA ALA A 122 21.04 -10.80 8.44
C ALA A 122 22.40 -11.28 7.88
N ASP A 123 22.38 -12.03 6.78
CA ASP A 123 23.59 -12.48 6.08
C ASP A 123 24.37 -11.31 5.48
N ILE A 124 23.68 -10.36 4.83
CA ILE A 124 24.26 -9.14 4.27
C ILE A 124 24.91 -8.30 5.37
N ASN A 125 24.20 -8.07 6.48
CA ASN A 125 24.71 -7.32 7.61
C ASN A 125 25.96 -7.98 8.18
N SER A 126 25.97 -9.31 8.31
CA SER A 126 27.13 -10.07 8.77
C SER A 126 28.33 -9.89 7.84
N LEU A 127 28.14 -9.98 6.53
CA LEU A 127 29.18 -9.73 5.52
C LEU A 127 29.75 -8.30 5.61
N ILE A 128 28.90 -7.31 5.83
CA ILE A 128 29.32 -5.91 5.98
C ILE A 128 30.10 -5.74 7.29
N LEU A 129 29.62 -6.31 8.40
CA LEU A 129 30.27 -6.25 9.71
C LEU A 129 31.67 -6.88 9.69
N GLU A 130 31.84 -8.03 9.04
CA GLU A 130 33.14 -8.68 8.84
C GLU A 130 34.15 -7.80 8.07
N ASN A 131 33.65 -6.86 7.27
CA ASN A 131 34.43 -5.97 6.42
C ASN A 131 34.35 -4.50 6.88
N ALA A 132 33.86 -4.24 8.11
CA ALA A 132 33.55 -2.90 8.60
C ALA A 132 34.75 -1.94 8.58
N LYS A 133 35.99 -2.45 8.74
CA LYS A 133 37.22 -1.66 8.66
C LYS A 133 37.41 -0.88 7.35
N TYR A 134 36.75 -1.29 6.26
CA TYR A 134 36.81 -0.60 4.98
C TYR A 134 35.88 0.61 4.87
N LEU A 135 34.99 0.84 5.86
CA LEU A 135 34.10 1.99 5.93
C LEU A 135 34.85 3.25 6.41
N THR A 136 35.88 3.66 5.66
CA THR A 136 36.80 4.75 6.04
C THR A 136 36.20 6.15 5.89
N HIS A 137 35.14 6.30 5.09
CA HIS A 137 34.44 7.57 4.85
C HIS A 137 33.06 7.65 5.52
N LEU A 138 32.71 6.69 6.37
CA LEU A 138 31.39 6.64 6.99
C LEU A 138 31.17 7.84 7.92
N GLN A 139 30.15 8.63 7.62
CA GLN A 139 29.77 9.82 8.39
C GLN A 139 28.41 9.66 9.08
N HIS A 140 27.55 8.82 8.53
CA HIS A 140 26.22 8.55 9.07
C HIS A 140 25.97 7.03 9.09
N LEU A 141 25.64 6.51 10.26
CA LEU A 141 25.23 5.13 10.45
C LEU A 141 23.83 5.06 11.03
N GLU A 142 23.01 4.16 10.52
CA GLU A 142 21.64 3.93 10.98
C GLU A 142 21.36 2.43 11.11
N GLY A 143 20.56 2.01 12.07
CA GLY A 143 20.16 0.61 12.22
C GLY A 143 19.56 0.29 13.57
N ASP A 144 19.14 -0.96 13.74
CA ASP A 144 18.67 -1.47 15.03
C ASP A 144 19.81 -1.52 16.08
N ILE A 145 19.41 -1.59 17.34
CA ILE A 145 20.38 -1.54 18.45
C ILE A 145 21.34 -2.72 18.47
N GLU A 146 20.95 -3.89 17.97
CA GLU A 146 21.81 -5.09 17.94
C GLU A 146 22.91 -4.91 16.91
N CYS A 147 22.56 -4.55 15.67
CA CYS A 147 23.50 -4.31 14.57
C CYS A 147 24.43 -3.15 14.89
N ILE A 148 23.91 -2.05 15.44
CA ILE A 148 24.74 -0.90 15.83
C ILE A 148 25.71 -1.27 16.96
N THR A 149 25.25 -2.02 17.97
CA THR A 149 26.14 -2.47 19.06
C THR A 149 27.27 -3.33 18.49
N LYS A 150 26.95 -4.32 17.66
CA LYS A 150 27.96 -5.19 17.01
C LYS A 150 28.91 -4.39 16.13
N PHE A 151 28.40 -3.44 15.33
CA PHE A 151 29.23 -2.59 14.50
C PHE A 151 30.22 -1.80 15.33
N ILE A 152 29.77 -1.09 16.37
CA ILE A 152 30.64 -0.25 17.19
C ILE A 152 31.68 -1.11 17.91
N GLU A 153 31.29 -2.26 18.45
CA GLU A 153 32.22 -3.20 19.07
C GLU A 153 33.28 -3.69 18.08
N ILE A 154 32.90 -4.19 16.91
CA ILE A 154 33.85 -4.69 15.91
C ILE A 154 34.75 -3.56 15.40
N TYR A 155 34.16 -2.41 15.07
CA TYR A 155 34.88 -1.28 14.48
C TYR A 155 35.90 -0.67 15.44
N THR A 156 35.64 -0.69 16.75
CA THR A 156 36.54 -0.16 17.79
C THR A 156 37.42 -1.23 18.44
N GLU A 157 37.43 -2.47 17.92
CA GLU A 157 38.08 -3.62 18.54
C GLU A 157 37.68 -3.78 20.02
N TYR A 158 36.36 -3.75 20.28
CA TYR A 158 35.72 -3.80 21.60
C TYR A 158 36.19 -2.68 22.54
N GLY A 159 36.36 -1.48 21.99
CA GLY A 159 36.82 -0.29 22.71
C GLY A 159 38.33 -0.23 22.95
N GLN A 160 39.12 -1.13 22.35
CA GLN A 160 40.58 -1.07 22.41
C GLN A 160 41.12 0.09 21.56
N GLU A 161 40.52 0.34 20.40
CA GLU A 161 40.91 1.40 19.45
C GLU A 161 40.21 2.73 19.75
N LYS A 162 40.66 3.44 20.79
CA LYS A 162 40.03 4.68 21.29
C LYS A 162 40.12 5.88 20.35
N TYR A 163 41.00 5.84 19.35
CA TYR A 163 41.25 6.95 18.43
C TYR A 163 40.65 6.73 17.04
N ILE A 164 39.93 5.62 16.83
CA ILE A 164 39.26 5.40 15.57
C ILE A 164 38.15 6.44 15.38
N LYS A 165 38.07 7.02 14.18
CA LYS A 165 37.04 8.00 13.87
C LYS A 165 35.70 7.30 13.69
N LEU A 166 34.81 7.46 14.66
CA LEU A 166 33.43 7.03 14.54
C LEU A 166 32.64 7.92 13.56
N PRO A 167 31.53 7.43 12.99
CA PRO A 167 30.63 8.26 12.20
C PRO A 167 30.18 9.48 12.99
N ASN A 168 30.05 10.64 12.34
CA ASN A 168 29.60 11.87 12.99
C ASN A 168 28.16 11.75 13.53
N LYS A 169 27.32 10.95 12.85
CA LYS A 169 25.93 10.71 13.21
C LYS A 169 25.67 9.22 13.29
N ILE A 170 25.15 8.75 14.42
CA ILE A 170 24.68 7.37 14.60
C ILE A 170 23.21 7.46 15.00
N VAL A 171 22.32 6.77 14.27
CA VAL A 171 20.89 6.74 14.54
C VAL A 171 20.50 5.30 14.87
N ILE A 172 20.17 5.06 16.13
CA ILE A 172 19.63 3.80 16.60
C ILE A 172 18.11 3.91 16.55
N GLN A 173 17.52 3.15 15.66
CA GLN A 173 16.07 3.03 15.54
C GLN A 173 15.76 1.60 15.12
N SER A 174 14.58 1.09 15.45
CA SER A 174 14.34 -0.30 15.09
C SER A 174 14.23 -0.52 13.59
N SER A 175 14.57 -1.74 13.18
CA SER A 175 14.15 -2.28 11.89
C SER A 175 12.62 -2.32 11.81
N GLN A 176 12.08 -2.40 10.59
CA GLN A 176 10.65 -2.28 10.31
C GLN A 176 9.79 -3.33 11.04
N LYS A 177 10.41 -4.41 11.55
CA LYS A 177 9.72 -5.51 12.25
C LYS A 177 9.43 -5.29 13.73
N TYR A 178 10.25 -4.54 14.47
CA TYR A 178 10.18 -4.54 15.94
C TYR A 178 10.37 -3.16 16.55
N LEU A 179 9.31 -2.45 16.94
CA LEU A 179 9.42 -1.12 17.55
C LEU A 179 10.47 -1.08 18.70
N LEU A 180 11.43 -0.14 18.62
CA LEU A 180 12.45 0.00 19.66
C LEU A 180 11.78 0.43 20.98
N ARG A 181 11.90 -0.43 22.00
CA ARG A 181 11.40 -0.20 23.35
C ARG A 181 12.55 0.15 24.29
N LEU A 182 12.37 1.17 25.11
CA LEU A 182 13.29 1.47 26.21
C LEU A 182 13.03 0.52 27.38
N ASP A 183 13.84 -0.52 27.48
CA ASP A 183 13.82 -1.55 28.52
C ASP A 183 15.25 -1.96 28.94
N GLU A 184 15.38 -3.00 29.77
CA GLU A 184 16.68 -3.48 30.26
C GLU A 184 17.59 -4.02 29.15
N VAL A 185 17.02 -4.63 28.11
CA VAL A 185 17.80 -5.15 26.98
C VAL A 185 18.43 -3.98 26.25
N THR A 186 17.63 -2.97 25.91
CA THR A 186 18.09 -1.73 25.28
C THR A 186 19.12 -1.01 26.15
N TYR A 187 18.88 -0.91 27.46
CA TYR A 187 19.80 -0.28 28.40
C TYR A 187 21.19 -0.94 28.39
N ASN A 188 21.24 -2.28 28.50
CA ASN A 188 22.50 -3.02 28.52
C ASN A 188 23.30 -2.87 27.21
N LYS A 189 22.60 -2.73 26.08
CA LYS A 189 23.24 -2.48 24.78
C LYS A 189 23.79 -1.06 24.67
N LEU A 190 23.05 -0.05 25.11
CA LEU A 190 23.58 1.32 25.16
C LEU A 190 24.79 1.44 26.10
N GLU A 191 24.80 0.70 27.21
CA GLU A 191 25.97 0.65 28.10
C GLU A 191 27.20 0.05 27.39
N ARG A 192 27.02 -1.00 26.58
CA ARG A 192 28.10 -1.59 25.76
C ARG A 192 28.61 -0.62 24.71
N ILE A 193 27.70 0.08 24.02
CA ILE A 193 28.05 1.14 23.07
C ILE A 193 28.87 2.23 23.77
N GLN A 194 28.42 2.69 24.94
CA GLN A 194 29.10 3.73 25.71
C GLN A 194 30.50 3.30 26.15
N LYS A 195 30.72 2.03 26.49
CA LYS A 195 32.04 1.48 26.84
C LYS A 195 33.02 1.50 25.67
N CYS A 196 32.53 1.36 24.44
CA CYS A 196 33.32 1.42 23.22
C CYS A 196 33.47 2.86 22.68
N PHE A 197 32.73 3.81 23.25
CA PHE A 197 32.63 5.18 22.78
C PHE A 197 33.57 6.11 23.58
N PHE A 198 34.63 6.59 22.95
CA PHE A 198 35.44 7.67 23.50
C PHE A 198 35.06 8.97 22.81
N ASN A 199 34.29 9.83 23.49
CA ASN A 199 33.72 11.04 22.89
C ASN A 199 34.83 12.03 22.48
N SER A 200 35.18 12.05 21.19
CA SER A 200 36.12 13.02 20.60
C SER A 200 35.45 14.35 20.20
N GLY A 201 34.16 14.53 20.53
CA GLY A 201 33.39 15.76 20.31
C GLY A 201 32.68 15.89 18.96
N ASN A 202 32.85 14.93 18.03
CA ASN A 202 32.29 15.01 16.68
C ASN A 202 31.16 14.00 16.39
N THR A 203 30.88 13.07 17.30
CA THR A 203 29.87 12.02 17.11
C THR A 203 28.67 12.27 18.02
N THR A 204 27.48 12.23 17.43
CA THR A 204 26.20 12.28 18.16
C THR A 204 25.41 11.00 17.91
N ILE A 205 24.99 10.36 19.00
CA ILE A 205 24.16 9.15 18.95
C ILE A 205 22.71 9.53 19.21
N TYR A 206 21.85 9.27 18.25
CA TYR A 206 20.41 9.50 18.30
C TYR A 206 19.70 8.18 18.57
N ILE A 207 18.79 8.15 19.54
CA ILE A 207 17.97 6.98 19.87
C ILE A 207 16.51 7.30 19.55
N VAL A 208 15.94 6.68 18.52
CA VAL A 208 14.52 6.84 18.16
C VAL A 208 13.74 5.65 18.69
N PHE A 209 12.94 5.87 19.74
CA PHE A 209 12.17 4.83 20.42
C PHE A 209 10.67 5.04 20.27
N SER A 210 9.88 3.97 20.38
CA SER A 210 8.41 4.04 20.25
C SER A 210 7.70 3.89 21.59
N THR A 211 8.24 3.10 22.52
CA THR A 211 7.62 2.84 23.82
C THR A 211 8.66 2.75 24.94
N VAL A 212 8.20 2.90 26.18
CA VAL A 212 9.02 2.74 27.40
C VAL A 212 8.40 1.65 28.25
N SER A 213 9.21 0.74 28.79
CA SER A 213 8.67 -0.37 29.60
C SER A 213 8.13 0.06 30.97
N SER A 214 8.73 1.09 31.57
CA SER A 214 8.22 1.74 32.77
C SER A 214 8.73 3.19 32.87
N PRO A 215 8.00 4.08 33.57
CA PRO A 215 8.49 5.44 33.85
C PRO A 215 9.85 5.49 34.57
N LEU A 216 10.19 4.47 35.36
CA LEU A 216 11.49 4.37 36.05
C LEU A 216 12.66 4.08 35.10
N MET A 217 12.42 3.30 34.04
CA MET A 217 13.46 3.04 33.04
C MET A 217 13.94 4.34 32.39
N TYR A 218 13.03 5.27 32.14
CA TYR A 218 13.38 6.55 31.56
C TYR A 218 14.39 7.34 32.43
N GLN A 219 14.19 7.39 33.74
CA GLN A 219 15.13 8.05 34.66
C GLN A 219 16.54 7.44 34.53
N ARG A 220 16.63 6.12 34.33
CA ARG A 220 17.91 5.45 34.08
C ARG A 220 18.54 5.85 32.75
N PHE A 221 17.76 5.99 31.68
CA PHE A 221 18.32 6.43 30.38
C PHE A 221 18.84 7.86 30.40
N SER A 222 18.34 8.72 31.30
CA SER A 222 18.84 10.10 31.45
C SER A 222 20.33 10.22 31.82
N GLN A 223 20.96 9.13 32.28
CA GLN A 223 22.39 9.09 32.57
C GLN A 223 23.28 9.09 31.30
N PHE A 224 22.72 8.72 30.14
CA PHE A 224 23.42 8.67 28.86
C PHE A 224 23.54 10.06 28.24
N LYS A 225 24.41 10.91 28.82
CA LYS A 225 24.55 12.33 28.43
C LYS A 225 24.98 12.57 26.98
N ASP A 226 25.69 11.61 26.39
CA ASP A 226 26.18 11.68 25.00
C ASP A 226 25.15 11.21 23.97
N PHE A 227 23.95 10.81 24.43
CA PHE A 227 22.89 10.25 23.62
C PHE A 227 21.70 11.21 23.60
N VAL A 228 21.15 11.42 22.40
CA VAL A 228 19.95 12.24 22.20
C VAL A 228 18.79 11.31 21.90
N PHE A 229 17.82 11.27 22.80
CA PHE A 229 16.64 10.43 22.64
C PHE A 229 15.55 11.20 21.90
N TYR A 230 14.83 10.52 21.01
CA TYR A 230 13.64 11.00 20.31
C TYR A 230 12.53 9.96 20.44
N SER A 231 11.32 10.41 20.73
CA SER A 231 10.15 9.53 20.74
C SER A 231 9.44 9.57 19.40
N ARG A 232 9.07 8.42 18.84
CA ARG A 232 8.28 8.30 17.61
C ARG A 232 6.77 8.40 17.87
N CYS A 233 6.35 8.07 19.09
CA CYS A 233 4.96 8.05 19.49
C CYS A 233 4.76 8.91 20.73
N TYR A 234 3.76 9.78 20.68
CA TYR A 234 3.27 10.46 21.87
C TYR A 234 2.41 9.50 22.69
N SER A 235 2.65 9.42 23.99
CA SER A 235 1.78 8.77 24.96
C SER A 235 1.81 9.55 26.26
N LYS A 236 0.91 9.22 27.19
CA LYS A 236 0.91 9.82 28.53
C LYS A 236 2.24 9.61 29.25
N GLU A 237 2.84 8.43 29.09
CA GLU A 237 4.13 8.05 29.68
C GLU A 237 5.31 8.78 29.05
N THR A 238 5.21 9.20 27.78
CA THR A 238 6.27 9.91 27.05
C THR A 238 6.06 11.43 26.97
N SER A 239 4.92 11.94 27.43
CA SER A 239 4.47 13.35 27.33
C SER A 239 5.55 14.37 27.73
N ASN A 240 6.17 14.21 28.90
CA ASN A 240 7.22 15.10 29.40
C ASN A 240 8.46 15.19 28.48
N PHE A 241 8.66 14.20 27.61
CA PHE A 241 9.82 14.12 26.71
C PHE A 241 9.50 14.54 25.29
N CYS A 242 8.29 14.21 24.81
CA CYS A 242 7.82 14.52 23.46
C CYS A 242 7.77 16.03 23.15
N HIS A 243 7.64 16.89 24.16
CA HIS A 243 7.60 18.35 23.97
C HIS A 243 8.83 18.92 23.25
N GLU A 244 10.00 18.34 23.50
CA GLU A 244 11.27 18.82 22.91
C GLU A 244 11.83 17.86 21.86
N ASN A 245 11.66 16.55 22.04
CA ASN A 245 12.31 15.54 21.21
C ASN A 245 11.31 14.51 20.67
N LEU A 246 10.39 14.96 19.83
CA LEU A 246 9.54 14.08 19.04
C LEU A 246 10.08 13.92 17.62
N PHE A 247 10.13 12.68 17.14
CA PHE A 247 10.45 12.36 15.76
C PHE A 247 9.15 12.31 14.93
N VAL A 248 8.98 13.28 14.05
CA VAL A 248 7.86 13.34 13.10
C VAL A 248 8.35 12.88 11.74
N ASP A 249 7.74 11.81 11.23
CA ASP A 249 8.07 11.24 9.92
C ASP A 249 6.97 11.61 8.93
N SER A 250 7.34 12.23 7.80
CA SER A 250 6.42 12.55 6.71
C SER A 250 5.18 13.37 7.14
N GLY A 251 5.35 14.26 8.12
CA GLY A 251 4.28 15.09 8.68
C GLY A 251 3.21 14.32 9.48
N LYS A 252 3.50 13.07 9.86
CA LYS A 252 2.59 12.20 10.64
C LYS A 252 2.90 12.30 12.12
N PHE A 253 1.88 12.60 12.92
CA PHE A 253 1.93 12.56 14.37
C PHE A 253 1.23 11.30 14.90
N ILE A 254 1.99 10.43 15.58
CA ILE A 254 1.49 9.15 16.10
C ILE A 254 1.24 9.28 17.60
N ILE A 255 0.05 8.90 18.04
CA ILE A 255 -0.37 8.92 19.44
C ILE A 255 -0.81 7.52 19.86
N ASN A 256 -0.28 7.02 20.97
CA ASN A 256 -0.72 5.78 21.59
C ASN A 256 -1.55 6.09 22.84
N GLY A 257 -2.79 5.62 22.85
CA GLY A 257 -3.72 5.72 23.97
C GLY A 257 -4.35 7.09 24.16
N GLU A 258 -4.41 7.51 25.43
CA GLU A 258 -5.05 8.76 25.86
C GLU A 258 -4.22 9.99 25.46
N VAL A 259 -4.92 11.03 25.02
CA VAL A 259 -4.32 12.29 24.55
C VAL A 259 -4.43 13.36 25.64
N ASN A 260 -3.33 14.05 25.94
CA ASN A 260 -3.40 15.35 26.60
C ASN A 260 -3.60 16.41 25.51
N SER A 261 -4.82 16.93 25.39
CA SER A 261 -5.21 17.84 24.30
C SER A 261 -4.28 19.05 24.15
N SER A 262 -3.86 19.66 25.26
CA SER A 262 -2.99 20.85 25.24
C SER A 262 -1.61 20.54 24.68
N ASP A 263 -1.02 19.44 25.14
CA ASP A 263 0.33 19.04 24.75
C ASP A 263 0.35 18.58 23.28
N ALA A 264 -0.61 17.73 22.91
CA ALA A 264 -0.74 17.23 21.55
C ALA A 264 -0.93 18.37 20.54
N ASN A 265 -1.81 19.34 20.82
CA ASN A 265 -2.03 20.47 19.91
C ASN A 265 -0.80 21.38 19.80
N THR A 266 -0.10 21.63 20.92
CA THR A 266 1.15 22.41 20.90
C THR A 266 2.20 21.76 20.01
N ILE A 267 2.34 20.44 20.10
CA ILE A 267 3.26 19.65 19.26
C ILE A 267 2.83 19.70 17.78
N LEU A 268 1.54 19.48 17.50
CA LEU A 268 0.98 19.50 16.15
C LEU A 268 1.23 20.84 15.45
N GLU A 269 1.01 21.95 16.15
CA GLU A 269 1.19 23.31 15.61
C GLU A 269 2.66 23.67 15.42
N LYS A 270 3.53 23.28 16.37
CA LYS A 270 4.98 23.50 16.27
C LYS A 270 5.61 22.73 15.12
N MET A 271 5.14 21.51 14.86
CA MET A 271 5.69 20.61 13.85
C MET A 271 4.96 20.70 12.50
N TYR A 272 3.88 21.47 12.41
CA TYR A 272 3.02 21.57 11.23
C TYR A 272 2.51 20.21 10.72
N CYS A 273 2.10 19.34 11.64
CA CYS A 273 1.62 18.00 11.32
C CYS A 273 0.17 18.02 10.83
N GLU A 274 -0.07 17.74 9.56
CA GLU A 274 -1.42 17.67 8.98
C GLU A 274 -2.09 16.30 9.15
N LYS A 275 -1.31 15.26 9.50
CA LYS A 275 -1.79 13.88 9.62
C LYS A 275 -1.61 13.37 11.04
N VAL A 276 -2.68 12.82 11.62
CA VAL A 276 -2.68 12.19 12.95
C VAL A 276 -3.03 10.71 12.82
N ILE A 277 -2.28 9.86 13.51
CA ILE A 277 -2.63 8.46 13.75
C ILE A 277 -2.78 8.27 15.24
N GLN A 278 -3.97 7.88 15.69
CA GLN A 278 -4.23 7.52 17.08
C GLN A 278 -4.46 6.02 17.19
N SER A 279 -3.67 5.35 18.00
CA SER A 279 -3.75 3.90 18.21
C SER A 279 -3.96 3.52 19.67
N GLU A 280 -4.40 2.28 19.91
CA GLU A 280 -4.54 1.69 21.25
C GLU A 280 -5.44 2.50 22.21
N VAL A 281 -6.58 3.00 21.73
CA VAL A 281 -7.53 3.77 22.54
C VAL A 281 -8.47 2.84 23.31
N TYR A 282 -8.47 2.92 24.65
CA TYR A 282 -9.22 1.98 25.51
C TYR A 282 -10.46 2.56 26.20
N GLN A 283 -10.50 3.86 26.48
CA GLN A 283 -11.68 4.68 26.86
C GLN A 283 -11.13 6.02 27.39
N THR A 284 -11.64 7.14 26.89
CA THR A 284 -11.22 8.47 27.35
C THR A 284 -12.42 9.29 27.79
N TYR A 285 -12.29 9.98 28.93
CA TYR A 285 -13.33 10.87 29.45
C TYR A 285 -13.16 12.32 28.99
N GLN A 286 -11.97 12.66 28.49
CA GLN A 286 -11.67 13.99 28.00
C GLN A 286 -11.89 14.04 26.50
N LYS A 287 -12.66 15.05 26.06
CA LYS A 287 -12.80 15.37 24.64
C LYS A 287 -11.54 16.10 24.17
N TRP A 288 -10.95 15.62 23.09
CA TRP A 288 -9.81 16.25 22.44
C TRP A 288 -10.28 17.14 21.29
N ASP A 289 -10.12 18.45 21.44
CA ASP A 289 -10.32 19.38 20.33
C ASP A 289 -9.08 19.39 19.43
N VAL A 290 -9.12 18.64 18.32
CA VAL A 290 -7.97 18.47 17.43
C VAL A 290 -7.64 19.79 16.74
N SER A 291 -6.36 20.18 16.72
CA SER A 291 -5.89 21.41 16.07
C SER A 291 -6.33 21.48 14.60
N SER A 292 -6.67 22.69 14.14
CA SER A 292 -7.22 22.93 12.80
C SER A 292 -6.24 22.68 11.66
N ILE A 293 -4.95 22.53 11.95
CA ILE A 293 -3.94 22.12 10.97
C ILE A 293 -4.11 20.65 10.54
N VAL A 294 -4.77 19.83 11.35
CA VAL A 294 -4.96 18.41 11.04
C VAL A 294 -6.08 18.24 10.02
N THR A 295 -5.71 17.75 8.85
CA THR A 295 -6.63 17.46 7.74
C THR A 295 -6.90 15.96 7.59
N HIS A 296 -6.01 15.10 8.07
CA HIS A 296 -6.16 13.64 8.01
C HIS A 296 -6.08 13.03 9.41
N PHE A 297 -7.04 12.16 9.72
CA PHE A 297 -7.10 11.45 11.00
C PHE A 297 -7.27 9.95 10.76
N SER A 298 -6.47 9.13 11.41
CA SER A 298 -6.60 7.67 11.36
C SER A 298 -6.71 7.13 12.78
N LEU A 299 -7.79 6.42 13.07
CA LEU A 299 -8.00 5.64 14.29
C LEU A 299 -7.62 4.19 14.00
N GLN A 300 -6.60 3.67 14.69
CA GLN A 300 -6.01 2.38 14.37
C GLN A 300 -5.91 1.46 15.56
N ASN A 301 -6.01 0.15 15.33
CA ASN A 301 -5.67 -0.89 16.32
C ASN A 301 -6.25 -0.62 17.72
N SER A 302 -7.49 -0.11 17.76
CA SER A 302 -8.15 0.34 18.98
C SER A 302 -9.32 -0.57 19.26
N PHE A 303 -9.39 -1.12 20.46
CA PHE A 303 -10.39 -2.13 20.81
C PHE A 303 -10.81 -1.96 22.27
N SER A 304 -12.08 -2.24 22.54
CA SER A 304 -12.55 -2.36 23.92
C SER A 304 -12.03 -3.65 24.53
N LEU A 305 -11.49 -3.56 25.76
CA LEU A 305 -11.10 -4.75 26.54
C LEU A 305 -12.31 -5.59 26.96
N ASN A 306 -13.52 -5.04 26.85
CA ASN A 306 -14.77 -5.71 27.14
C ASN A 306 -15.71 -5.55 25.94
N ASP A 307 -15.97 -6.64 25.23
CA ASP A 307 -16.85 -6.65 24.05
C ASP A 307 -18.25 -6.09 24.32
N ALA A 308 -18.68 -6.03 25.58
CA ALA A 308 -19.96 -5.46 25.97
C ALA A 308 -19.97 -3.92 26.09
N VAL A 309 -18.80 -3.26 26.09
CA VAL A 309 -18.69 -1.81 26.32
C VAL A 309 -18.15 -1.13 25.08
N ALA A 310 -19.03 -0.41 24.37
CA ALA A 310 -18.63 0.43 23.26
C ALA A 310 -17.89 1.69 23.74
N ILE A 311 -16.79 2.05 23.07
CA ILE A 311 -15.97 3.22 23.35
C ILE A 311 -16.53 4.41 22.56
N SER A 312 -16.76 5.54 23.25
CA SER A 312 -17.05 6.80 22.56
C SER A 312 -15.77 7.29 21.88
N PHE A 313 -15.85 7.61 20.59
CA PHE A 313 -14.85 8.44 19.97
C PHE A 313 -14.92 9.84 20.61
N SER A 314 -13.81 10.29 21.20
CA SER A 314 -13.76 11.51 22.01
C SER A 314 -12.89 12.59 21.37
N ALA A 315 -12.71 12.60 20.05
CA ALA A 315 -11.94 13.65 19.36
C ALA A 315 -12.85 14.50 18.46
N ASN A 316 -12.77 15.82 18.61
CA ASN A 316 -13.43 16.80 17.77
C ASN A 316 -12.61 17.03 16.50
N ILE A 317 -13.03 16.44 15.39
CA ILE A 317 -12.28 16.44 14.13
C ILE A 317 -12.93 17.31 13.04
N GLN A 318 -13.43 18.50 13.39
CA GLN A 318 -14.24 19.33 12.47
C GLN A 318 -13.51 19.70 11.18
N ASN A 319 -12.19 19.90 11.25
CA ASN A 319 -11.34 20.33 10.13
C ASN A 319 -10.78 19.16 9.31
N VAL A 320 -11.04 17.92 9.72
CA VAL A 320 -10.53 16.72 9.05
C VAL A 320 -11.35 16.46 7.78
N ILE A 321 -10.63 16.33 6.66
CA ILE A 321 -11.20 16.02 5.33
C ILE A 321 -11.16 14.52 5.04
N PHE A 322 -10.27 13.77 5.72
CA PHE A 322 -10.08 12.34 5.54
C PHE A 322 -10.04 11.62 6.89
N LEU A 323 -10.97 10.69 7.11
CA LEU A 323 -11.02 9.84 8.29
C LEU A 323 -10.86 8.37 7.88
N GLU A 324 -9.90 7.70 8.51
CA GLU A 324 -9.70 6.26 8.40
C GLU A 324 -9.90 5.60 9.75
N ILE A 325 -10.64 4.50 9.76
CA ILE A 325 -10.84 3.61 10.90
C ILE A 325 -10.30 2.25 10.47
N TYR A 326 -9.12 1.89 10.98
CA TYR A 326 -8.41 0.68 10.59
C TYR A 326 -8.28 -0.30 11.76
N ASN A 327 -8.67 -1.54 11.56
CA ASN A 327 -8.53 -2.62 12.54
C ASN A 327 -9.01 -2.21 13.94
N THR A 328 -10.23 -1.66 14.01
CA THR A 328 -10.80 -1.04 15.21
C THR A 328 -12.11 -1.72 15.59
N GLN A 329 -12.37 -1.88 16.89
CA GLN A 329 -13.50 -2.66 17.37
C GLN A 329 -14.27 -1.97 18.51
N ASN A 330 -15.61 -2.04 18.46
CA ASN A 330 -16.52 -1.55 19.50
C ASN A 330 -16.44 -0.03 19.72
N PHE A 331 -16.54 0.76 18.65
CA PHE A 331 -16.51 2.23 18.72
C PHE A 331 -17.84 2.85 18.28
N TYR A 332 -18.21 3.95 18.91
CA TYR A 332 -19.31 4.78 18.44
C TYR A 332 -18.93 6.27 18.30
N PHE A 333 -19.61 6.92 17.36
CA PHE A 333 -19.35 8.31 16.95
C PHE A 333 -20.63 9.13 17.09
N CYS A 334 -20.52 10.31 17.71
CA CYS A 334 -21.64 11.20 18.02
C CYS A 334 -21.46 12.63 17.48
N ASP A 335 -20.36 12.90 16.77
CA ASP A 335 -19.99 14.25 16.35
C ASP A 335 -20.56 14.62 14.97
N THR A 336 -20.61 15.93 14.69
CA THR A 336 -20.87 16.44 13.34
C THR A 336 -19.53 16.62 12.60
N PHE A 337 -19.39 15.95 11.47
CA PHE A 337 -18.23 15.99 10.59
C PHE A 337 -18.49 17.03 9.48
N TRP A 338 -18.00 18.25 9.69
CA TRP A 338 -18.26 19.39 8.81
C TRP A 338 -17.52 19.30 7.47
N HIS A 339 -16.23 18.97 7.53
CA HIS A 339 -15.33 19.00 6.37
C HIS A 339 -14.93 17.61 5.86
N LEU A 340 -15.40 16.54 6.50
CA LEU A 340 -15.05 15.17 6.12
C LEU A 340 -15.57 14.85 4.73
N GLU A 341 -14.66 14.67 3.76
CA GLU A 341 -14.95 14.31 2.37
C GLU A 341 -14.83 12.80 2.13
N THR A 342 -13.89 12.14 2.79
CA THR A 342 -13.63 10.70 2.61
C THR A 342 -13.62 9.96 3.95
N LEU A 343 -14.44 8.91 4.05
CA LEU A 343 -14.45 7.97 5.17
C LEU A 343 -14.07 6.57 4.72
N ILE A 344 -13.08 5.98 5.38
CA ILE A 344 -12.70 4.57 5.20
C ILE A 344 -12.87 3.84 6.52
N ILE A 345 -13.65 2.76 6.50
CA ILE A 345 -13.75 1.78 7.59
C ILE A 345 -13.18 0.49 7.04
N ASN A 346 -12.00 0.10 7.53
CA ASN A 346 -11.28 -1.07 7.06
C ASN A 346 -10.99 -2.00 8.23
N ARG A 347 -11.42 -3.27 8.16
CA ARG A 347 -11.33 -4.23 9.26
C ARG A 347 -11.99 -3.71 10.55
N GLY A 348 -13.08 -2.95 10.42
CA GLY A 348 -13.85 -2.44 11.53
C GLY A 348 -14.85 -3.48 12.05
N MET A 349 -15.00 -3.63 13.36
CA MET A 349 -16.04 -4.47 13.96
C MET A 349 -16.88 -3.66 14.95
N ASN A 350 -18.21 -3.74 14.86
CA ASN A 350 -19.12 -3.03 15.77
C ASN A 350 -18.83 -1.51 15.78
N ILE A 351 -18.86 -0.90 14.59
CA ILE A 351 -18.63 0.53 14.39
C ILE A 351 -19.98 1.24 14.24
N ASP A 352 -20.31 2.14 15.16
CA ASP A 352 -21.63 2.79 15.23
C ASP A 352 -21.53 4.32 15.12
N PHE A 353 -21.87 4.87 13.96
CA PHE A 353 -22.10 6.31 13.84
C PHE A 353 -23.55 6.62 14.21
N ARG A 354 -23.77 7.17 15.40
CA ARG A 354 -25.11 7.33 15.99
C ARG A 354 -25.94 8.39 15.28
N GLN A 355 -27.25 8.39 15.52
CA GLN A 355 -28.22 9.31 14.89
C GLN A 355 -27.96 10.81 15.13
N ASN A 356 -27.23 11.15 16.19
CA ASN A 356 -26.81 12.53 16.48
C ASN A 356 -25.54 12.96 15.72
N SER A 357 -24.88 12.04 15.02
CA SER A 357 -23.78 12.38 14.12
C SER A 357 -24.29 12.81 12.75
N ALA A 358 -23.51 13.63 12.04
CA ALA A 358 -23.88 14.12 10.72
C ALA A 358 -22.66 14.32 9.82
N PHE A 359 -22.81 14.03 8.53
CA PHE A 359 -21.79 14.19 7.50
C PHE A 359 -22.19 15.33 6.55
N LYS A 360 -21.55 16.50 6.68
CA LYS A 360 -21.94 17.69 5.90
C LYS A 360 -21.19 17.86 4.57
N ALA A 361 -20.06 17.20 4.39
CA ALA A 361 -19.22 17.29 3.19
C ALA A 361 -18.84 15.93 2.57
N LEU A 362 -19.36 14.82 3.08
CA LEU A 362 -18.93 13.49 2.66
C LEU A 362 -19.24 13.24 1.18
N ARG A 363 -18.22 12.84 0.43
CA ARG A 363 -18.26 12.50 -0.99
C ARG A 363 -18.02 11.02 -1.23
N GLU A 364 -17.09 10.42 -0.48
CA GLU A 364 -16.71 9.03 -0.65
C GLU A 364 -16.75 8.26 0.68
N MET A 365 -17.37 7.08 0.66
CA MET A 365 -17.38 6.15 1.79
C MET A 365 -16.95 4.75 1.35
N TYR A 366 -16.05 4.14 2.12
CA TYR A 366 -15.57 2.78 1.92
C TYR A 366 -15.76 1.97 3.20
N VAL A 367 -16.43 0.82 3.09
CA VAL A 367 -16.55 -0.17 4.17
C VAL A 367 -15.94 -1.47 3.66
N LEU A 368 -14.76 -1.79 4.16
CA LEU A 368 -13.89 -2.86 3.66
C LEU A 368 -13.65 -3.86 4.77
N PHE A 369 -13.84 -5.16 4.50
CA PHE A 369 -13.48 -6.23 5.43
C PHE A 369 -14.08 -6.08 6.83
N SER A 370 -15.26 -5.46 6.93
CA SER A 370 -15.83 -4.98 8.20
C SER A 370 -17.10 -5.73 8.57
N GLY A 371 -17.40 -5.79 9.87
CA GLY A 371 -18.60 -6.42 10.40
C GLY A 371 -19.37 -5.48 11.33
N ASN A 372 -20.70 -5.56 11.33
CA ASN A 372 -21.56 -4.77 12.22
C ASN A 372 -21.28 -3.27 12.17
N VAL A 373 -21.38 -2.69 10.97
CA VAL A 373 -21.19 -1.25 10.77
C VAL A 373 -22.56 -0.57 10.70
N LEU A 374 -22.89 0.27 11.68
CA LEU A 374 -24.10 1.06 11.71
C LEU A 374 -23.79 2.52 11.37
N ILE A 375 -24.32 3.00 10.25
CA ILE A 375 -24.29 4.41 9.85
C ILE A 375 -25.67 5.02 10.12
N GLY A 376 -25.87 5.44 11.36
CA GLY A 376 -27.02 6.19 11.82
C GLY A 376 -27.01 7.68 11.47
N SER A 377 -25.89 8.21 10.97
CA SER A 377 -25.65 9.65 10.75
C SER A 377 -26.54 10.27 9.68
N GLU A 378 -26.90 11.54 9.84
CA GLU A 378 -27.52 12.34 8.78
C GLU A 378 -26.50 12.70 7.69
N PHE A 379 -26.85 12.54 6.42
CA PHE A 379 -26.04 13.03 5.29
C PHE A 379 -26.58 14.38 4.82
N CYS A 380 -25.69 15.28 4.38
CA CYS A 380 -26.12 16.38 3.55
C CYS A 380 -26.49 15.83 2.17
N ASP A 381 -27.78 15.90 1.84
CA ASP A 381 -28.33 15.47 0.55
C ASP A 381 -27.46 15.99 -0.62
N ASP A 382 -27.27 15.13 -1.63
CA ASP A 382 -26.58 15.37 -2.92
C ASP A 382 -25.05 15.36 -2.97
N LYS A 383 -24.34 15.17 -1.84
CA LYS A 383 -22.86 15.20 -1.87
C LYS A 383 -22.16 13.86 -2.01
N VAL A 384 -22.76 12.77 -1.54
CA VAL A 384 -22.11 11.46 -1.58
C VAL A 384 -22.13 10.93 -3.02
N GLU A 385 -20.97 10.96 -3.65
CA GLU A 385 -20.74 10.52 -5.02
C GLU A 385 -20.49 9.01 -5.11
N LYS A 386 -19.89 8.42 -4.08
CA LYS A 386 -19.47 7.02 -4.08
C LYS A 386 -19.60 6.38 -2.70
N PHE A 387 -20.29 5.24 -2.64
CA PHE A 387 -20.32 4.36 -1.48
C PHE A 387 -19.93 2.96 -1.92
N THR A 388 -18.83 2.44 -1.40
CA THR A 388 -18.35 1.09 -1.70
C THR A 388 -18.32 0.22 -0.44
N ILE A 389 -18.92 -0.96 -0.52
CA ILE A 389 -18.92 -1.99 0.53
C ILE A 389 -18.29 -3.27 -0.06
N ILE A 390 -17.23 -3.77 0.57
CA ILE A 390 -16.47 -4.93 0.07
C ILE A 390 -16.25 -5.89 1.23
N LEU A 391 -16.58 -7.17 0.99
CA LEU A 391 -16.29 -8.28 1.91
C LEU A 391 -16.68 -7.95 3.35
N SER A 392 -17.85 -7.31 3.50
CA SER A 392 -18.34 -6.81 4.77
C SER A 392 -19.70 -7.41 5.09
N THR A 393 -20.00 -7.53 6.37
CA THR A 393 -21.23 -8.15 6.86
C THR A 393 -21.97 -7.20 7.79
N GLN A 394 -23.30 -7.25 7.77
CA GLN A 394 -24.15 -6.50 8.71
C GLN A 394 -23.88 -4.98 8.67
N VAL A 395 -23.93 -4.40 7.46
CA VAL A 395 -23.77 -2.95 7.25
C VAL A 395 -25.14 -2.31 7.14
N PHE A 396 -25.48 -1.44 8.08
CA PHE A 396 -26.79 -0.80 8.18
C PHE A 396 -26.65 0.71 8.03
N VAL A 397 -27.41 1.32 7.13
CA VAL A 397 -27.35 2.76 6.85
C VAL A 397 -28.75 3.34 7.03
N LYS A 398 -28.96 4.26 7.98
CA LYS A 398 -30.31 4.70 8.39
C LYS A 398 -30.89 5.90 7.66
N ASN A 399 -30.08 6.66 6.93
CA ASN A 399 -30.51 7.91 6.29
C ASN A 399 -30.17 7.93 4.81
N THR A 400 -30.93 8.69 4.02
CA THR A 400 -30.76 8.81 2.56
C THR A 400 -29.31 9.15 2.23
N VAL A 401 -28.62 8.25 1.52
CA VAL A 401 -27.19 8.38 1.25
C VAL A 401 -26.97 9.28 0.04
N THR A 402 -27.72 9.08 -1.05
CA THR A 402 -27.44 9.77 -2.32
C THR A 402 -28.71 9.94 -3.17
N GLN A 403 -28.92 11.12 -3.77
CA GLN A 403 -29.85 11.24 -4.90
C GLN A 403 -29.18 10.91 -6.25
N HIS A 404 -27.85 11.03 -6.35
CA HIS A 404 -27.09 10.97 -7.62
C HIS A 404 -25.79 10.14 -7.58
N GLY A 405 -25.55 9.40 -6.50
CA GLY A 405 -24.27 8.70 -6.27
C GLY A 405 -24.21 7.28 -6.86
N LYS A 406 -23.04 6.66 -6.69
CA LYS A 406 -22.77 5.27 -7.05
C LYS A 406 -22.61 4.40 -5.80
N ILE A 407 -23.46 3.39 -5.67
CA ILE A 407 -23.33 2.37 -4.63
C ILE A 407 -22.72 1.11 -5.26
N ASN A 408 -21.62 0.60 -4.68
CA ASN A 408 -21.00 -0.66 -5.08
C ASN A 408 -20.96 -1.60 -3.89
N ILE A 409 -21.49 -2.80 -4.02
CA ILE A 409 -21.49 -3.80 -2.94
C ILE A 409 -20.97 -5.13 -3.48
N PHE A 410 -20.04 -5.73 -2.74
CA PHE A 410 -19.25 -6.86 -3.23
C PHE A 410 -19.03 -7.91 -2.17
N ALA A 411 -19.37 -9.16 -2.48
CA ALA A 411 -19.10 -10.32 -1.64
C ALA A 411 -19.47 -10.07 -0.15
N SER A 412 -20.61 -9.39 0.04
CA SER A 412 -21.04 -8.85 1.33
C SER A 412 -22.37 -9.47 1.73
N SER A 413 -22.73 -9.43 3.00
CA SER A 413 -23.99 -10.01 3.49
C SER A 413 -24.70 -9.11 4.49
N ASP A 414 -26.03 -9.24 4.55
CA ASP A 414 -26.92 -8.51 5.45
C ASP A 414 -26.73 -6.98 5.39
N ILE A 415 -26.80 -6.41 4.19
CA ILE A 415 -26.66 -4.97 3.98
C ILE A 415 -28.04 -4.31 3.96
N LYS A 416 -28.26 -3.24 4.73
CA LYS A 416 -29.56 -2.56 4.78
C LYS A 416 -29.41 -1.07 4.63
N PHE A 417 -30.18 -0.49 3.73
CA PHE A 417 -30.36 0.95 3.61
C PHE A 417 -31.78 1.28 4.04
N LEU A 418 -31.90 1.88 5.22
CA LEU A 418 -33.17 2.32 5.79
C LEU A 418 -33.41 3.78 5.37
N ASP A 419 -34.69 4.12 5.22
CA ASP A 419 -35.21 5.45 4.90
C ASP A 419 -34.54 6.13 3.68
N GLN A 420 -34.43 5.40 2.56
CA GLN A 420 -33.86 5.91 1.31
C GLN A 420 -34.94 6.43 0.35
N LYS A 421 -34.79 7.67 -0.13
CA LYS A 421 -35.44 8.14 -1.36
C LYS A 421 -34.55 7.82 -2.56
N ILE A 422 -34.88 6.78 -3.33
CA ILE A 422 -34.06 6.32 -4.44
C ILE A 422 -34.56 6.93 -5.75
N ASP A 423 -34.15 8.16 -6.04
CA ASP A 423 -34.54 8.80 -7.31
C ASP A 423 -33.55 8.53 -8.45
N LYS A 424 -32.21 8.54 -8.24
CA LYS A 424 -31.22 8.27 -9.33
C LYS A 424 -29.89 7.65 -8.86
N ILE A 425 -29.94 6.56 -8.11
CA ILE A 425 -28.73 5.87 -7.65
C ILE A 425 -28.24 4.88 -8.70
N LYS A 426 -26.94 4.93 -9.04
CA LYS A 426 -26.29 3.86 -9.80
C LYS A 426 -25.85 2.76 -8.85
N PHE A 427 -26.58 1.66 -8.88
CA PHE A 427 -26.34 0.53 -8.00
C PHE A 427 -25.61 -0.59 -8.74
N TYR A 428 -24.49 -1.05 -8.17
CA TYR A 428 -23.74 -2.21 -8.65
C TYR A 428 -23.53 -3.20 -7.50
N ALA A 429 -23.92 -4.45 -7.74
CA ALA A 429 -23.94 -5.51 -6.75
C ALA A 429 -23.40 -6.81 -7.33
N GLU A 430 -22.53 -7.49 -6.59
CA GLU A 430 -22.01 -8.79 -6.98
C GLU A 430 -21.72 -9.68 -5.77
N GLU A 431 -22.16 -10.95 -5.84
CA GLU A 431 -22.05 -11.95 -4.77
C GLU A 431 -22.57 -11.48 -3.40
N ILE A 432 -23.70 -10.81 -3.41
CA ILE A 432 -24.32 -10.37 -2.17
C ILE A 432 -25.28 -11.42 -1.68
N GLU A 433 -25.19 -11.83 -0.42
CA GLU A 433 -26.20 -12.72 0.15
C GLU A 433 -27.55 -12.00 0.27
N LYS A 434 -27.53 -10.77 0.78
CA LYS A 434 -28.73 -9.99 1.09
C LYS A 434 -28.47 -8.48 1.09
N VAL A 435 -29.25 -7.73 0.30
CA VAL A 435 -29.41 -6.27 0.42
C VAL A 435 -30.89 -5.91 0.55
N GLU A 436 -31.22 -5.06 1.53
CA GLU A 436 -32.57 -4.54 1.73
C GLU A 436 -32.56 -3.01 1.64
N PHE A 437 -33.52 -2.44 0.89
CA PHE A 437 -33.82 -1.01 0.90
C PHE A 437 -35.20 -0.79 1.52
N TYR A 438 -35.31 0.22 2.40
CA TYR A 438 -36.57 0.60 3.02
C TYR A 438 -36.89 2.05 2.71
N GLU A 439 -38.09 2.31 2.19
CA GLU A 439 -38.66 3.65 2.06
C GLU A 439 -39.73 3.80 3.15
N ASN A 440 -39.43 4.58 4.20
CA ASN A 440 -40.33 4.86 5.34
C ASN A 440 -40.90 3.63 6.07
N ALA A 441 -40.03 2.77 6.62
CA ALA A 441 -40.35 1.62 7.49
C ALA A 441 -41.37 0.55 7.00
N GLU A 442 -42.12 0.76 5.92
CA GLU A 442 -43.19 -0.14 5.46
C GLU A 442 -42.97 -0.72 4.05
N GLU A 443 -42.20 -0.06 3.17
CA GLU A 443 -41.94 -0.54 1.79
C GLU A 443 -40.54 -1.14 1.66
N ARG A 444 -40.44 -2.33 1.04
CA ARG A 444 -39.21 -3.13 0.96
C ARG A 444 -38.81 -3.41 -0.48
N LEU A 445 -37.54 -3.17 -0.82
CA LEU A 445 -36.92 -3.70 -2.02
C LEU A 445 -35.88 -4.75 -1.60
N PHE A 446 -36.08 -6.01 -2.02
CA PHE A 446 -35.17 -7.13 -1.75
C PHE A 446 -34.26 -7.39 -2.95
N LEU A 447 -32.97 -7.52 -2.70
CA LEU A 447 -32.02 -8.17 -3.60
C LEU A 447 -31.34 -9.30 -2.81
N GLU A 448 -31.91 -10.51 -2.91
CA GLU A 448 -31.31 -11.73 -2.38
C GLU A 448 -30.62 -12.51 -3.51
N LYS A 449 -29.49 -13.16 -3.19
CA LYS A 449 -28.91 -14.17 -4.07
C LYS A 449 -29.73 -15.44 -3.91
N GLU A 450 -30.57 -15.75 -4.89
CA GLU A 450 -31.00 -17.13 -5.06
C GLU A 450 -29.75 -17.99 -5.31
N SER A 451 -29.53 -18.94 -4.40
CA SER A 451 -28.47 -19.94 -4.51
C SER A 451 -28.68 -20.74 -5.80
N ILE A 452 -27.63 -20.74 -6.63
CA ILE A 452 -27.51 -21.36 -7.95
C ILE A 452 -28.15 -22.76 -8.01
N PHE A 453 -29.16 -22.98 -8.86
CA PHE A 453 -29.10 -23.86 -10.05
C PHE A 453 -30.48 -24.06 -10.70
N LYS A 454 -30.89 -23.08 -11.49
CA LYS A 454 -31.46 -23.18 -12.84
C LYS A 454 -31.77 -21.75 -13.24
N VAL A 455 -31.67 -21.43 -14.52
CA VAL A 455 -32.38 -20.27 -15.05
C VAL A 455 -33.86 -20.56 -14.85
N PRO A 456 -34.58 -19.71 -14.11
CA PRO A 456 -35.77 -19.15 -14.68
C PRO A 456 -35.50 -17.68 -14.91
N THR A 457 -35.70 -17.26 -16.15
CA THR A 457 -36.31 -15.96 -16.45
C THR A 457 -37.40 -15.67 -15.41
N LYS A 458 -37.01 -14.93 -14.37
CA LYS A 458 -37.80 -14.12 -13.45
C LYS A 458 -37.02 -14.00 -12.15
N ILE A 459 -36.51 -12.80 -11.87
CA ILE A 459 -36.57 -12.25 -10.52
C ILE A 459 -38.07 -12.23 -10.17
N ASP A 460 -38.60 -13.34 -9.67
CA ASP A 460 -40.00 -13.43 -9.24
C ASP A 460 -40.09 -12.69 -7.90
N LYS A 461 -40.46 -11.41 -8.02
CA LYS A 461 -40.70 -10.40 -6.99
C LYS A 461 -39.48 -9.58 -6.52
N ILE A 462 -39.10 -8.60 -7.35
CA ILE A 462 -39.17 -7.22 -6.82
C ILE A 462 -40.67 -7.00 -6.55
N GLU A 463 -41.13 -7.02 -5.30
CA GLU A 463 -42.44 -6.44 -5.00
C GLU A 463 -42.32 -4.95 -5.32
N LYS A 464 -42.63 -4.61 -6.58
CA LYS A 464 -42.80 -3.23 -7.04
C LYS A 464 -44.04 -2.67 -6.34
N ASN A 465 -43.90 -2.33 -5.06
CA ASN A 465 -44.69 -1.23 -4.52
C ASN A 465 -44.25 0.03 -5.28
N LYS A 466 -45.25 0.78 -5.72
CA LYS A 466 -45.14 1.78 -6.79
C LYS A 466 -44.16 2.91 -6.42
N ASN A 467 -43.14 3.15 -7.25
CA ASN A 467 -42.51 4.45 -7.60
C ASN A 467 -41.03 4.39 -8.02
N PHE A 468 -40.40 3.22 -8.16
CA PHE A 468 -38.98 3.13 -8.56
C PHE A 468 -38.73 3.12 -10.08
N ASP A 469 -39.41 3.96 -10.86
CA ASP A 469 -39.19 4.03 -12.32
C ASP A 469 -37.83 4.67 -12.71
N ASN A 470 -37.10 5.27 -11.76
CA ASN A 470 -35.86 6.01 -12.01
C ASN A 470 -34.57 5.36 -11.47
N VAL A 471 -34.66 4.15 -10.88
CA VAL A 471 -33.46 3.43 -10.38
C VAL A 471 -32.85 2.60 -11.51
N GLU A 472 -31.69 3.03 -12.02
CA GLU A 472 -30.89 2.22 -12.96
C GLU A 472 -30.16 1.13 -12.17
N ILE A 473 -30.86 0.03 -11.91
CA ILE A 473 -30.27 -1.18 -11.34
C ILE A 473 -29.49 -1.88 -12.46
N VAL A 474 -28.17 -1.67 -12.50
CA VAL A 474 -27.27 -2.47 -13.34
C VAL A 474 -26.90 -3.72 -12.56
N LEU A 475 -27.87 -4.63 -12.41
CA LEU A 475 -27.55 -6.02 -12.07
C LEU A 475 -26.72 -6.58 -13.24
N ASN A 476 -25.64 -7.31 -12.93
CA ASN A 476 -24.81 -8.00 -13.92
C ASN A 476 -25.63 -8.99 -14.80
N GLU A 477 -26.93 -9.15 -14.58
CA GLU A 477 -27.88 -9.74 -15.51
C GLU A 477 -27.84 -9.12 -16.92
N THR A 478 -27.44 -7.84 -17.08
CA THR A 478 -27.29 -7.27 -18.43
C THR A 478 -26.14 -7.89 -19.23
N LEU A 479 -25.15 -8.51 -18.58
CA LEU A 479 -24.14 -9.34 -19.24
C LEU A 479 -24.66 -10.74 -19.55
N ALA A 480 -25.61 -11.27 -18.76
CA ALA A 480 -26.22 -12.59 -18.99
C ALA A 480 -27.11 -12.65 -20.25
N LEU A 481 -27.46 -11.49 -20.84
CA LEU A 481 -28.13 -11.41 -22.15
C LEU A 481 -27.16 -11.40 -23.34
N SER A 482 -25.85 -11.24 -23.09
CA SER A 482 -24.87 -11.29 -24.17
C SER A 482 -24.59 -12.75 -24.52
N LYS A 483 -24.80 -13.14 -25.78
CA LYS A 483 -24.46 -14.48 -26.29
C LYS A 483 -22.95 -14.72 -26.39
N VAL A 484 -22.14 -13.90 -25.75
CA VAL A 484 -20.70 -13.79 -25.92
C VAL A 484 -20.09 -13.42 -24.59
N PHE A 485 -19.05 -14.14 -24.19
CA PHE A 485 -18.28 -13.81 -23.01
C PHE A 485 -17.60 -12.44 -23.16
N GLN A 486 -17.74 -11.59 -22.16
CA GLN A 486 -16.96 -10.37 -21.98
C GLN A 486 -16.31 -10.41 -20.61
N MET A 487 -15.03 -10.05 -20.54
CA MET A 487 -14.34 -9.90 -19.27
C MET A 487 -15.07 -8.86 -18.42
N ARG A 488 -15.38 -9.21 -17.17
CA ARG A 488 -16.03 -8.27 -16.26
C ARG A 488 -15.07 -7.13 -15.93
N LYS A 489 -15.64 -5.99 -15.57
CA LYS A 489 -14.84 -4.86 -15.11
C LYS A 489 -14.02 -5.29 -13.88
N LEU A 490 -12.72 -4.98 -13.89
CA LEU A 490 -11.87 -5.18 -12.74
C LEU A 490 -12.42 -4.41 -11.53
N MET A 491 -12.67 -5.16 -10.45
CA MET A 491 -13.03 -4.67 -9.14
C MET A 491 -11.75 -4.26 -8.42
N VAL A 492 -11.65 -2.98 -8.06
CA VAL A 492 -10.54 -2.46 -7.26
C VAL A 492 -10.93 -2.57 -5.79
N LEU A 493 -10.09 -3.21 -4.97
CA LEU A 493 -10.35 -3.37 -3.54
C LEU A 493 -9.76 -2.25 -2.66
N THR A 494 -9.18 -1.23 -3.27
CA THR A 494 -8.55 -0.09 -2.60
C THR A 494 -9.10 1.24 -3.13
N PRO A 495 -9.11 2.30 -2.30
CA PRO A 495 -9.66 3.60 -2.69
C PRO A 495 -8.72 4.38 -3.62
N TYR A 496 -7.40 4.26 -3.45
CA TYR A 496 -6.39 5.04 -4.16
C TYR A 496 -6.06 4.52 -5.56
N LEU A 497 -6.46 3.30 -5.93
CA LEU A 497 -6.22 2.76 -7.26
C LEU A 497 -7.45 2.97 -8.16
N HIS A 498 -7.22 3.50 -9.35
CA HIS A 498 -8.28 3.84 -10.28
C HIS A 498 -8.01 3.26 -11.67
N ILE A 499 -9.08 2.86 -12.36
CA ILE A 499 -9.03 2.41 -13.76
C ILE A 499 -9.91 3.32 -14.61
N LYS A 500 -9.28 4.05 -15.54
CA LYS A 500 -9.97 4.94 -16.49
C LYS A 500 -9.57 4.54 -17.91
N LYS A 501 -10.56 4.14 -18.72
CA LYS A 501 -10.36 3.68 -20.11
C LYS A 501 -9.28 2.58 -20.21
N HIS A 502 -9.35 1.57 -19.33
CA HIS A 502 -8.39 0.46 -19.20
C HIS A 502 -6.98 0.82 -18.72
N LYS A 503 -6.70 2.10 -18.44
CA LYS A 503 -5.43 2.53 -17.85
C LYS A 503 -5.56 2.68 -16.34
N PHE A 504 -4.51 2.28 -15.64
CA PHE A 504 -4.45 2.31 -14.18
C PHE A 504 -3.78 3.61 -13.72
N TYR A 505 -4.20 4.12 -12.56
CA TYR A 505 -3.68 5.33 -11.94
C TYR A 505 -3.72 5.17 -10.41
N ILE A 506 -2.65 5.56 -9.72
CA ILE A 506 -2.60 5.64 -8.25
C ILE A 506 -2.79 7.11 -7.84
N ASP A 507 -3.71 7.37 -6.91
CA ASP A 507 -3.85 8.65 -6.23
C ASP A 507 -2.99 8.65 -4.95
N GLU A 508 -1.77 9.17 -5.06
CA GLU A 508 -0.81 9.25 -3.95
C GLU A 508 -1.30 10.10 -2.77
N THR A 509 -2.31 10.96 -2.96
CA THR A 509 -2.86 11.76 -1.85
C THR A 509 -3.67 10.91 -0.86
N GLN A 510 -4.31 9.86 -1.38
CA GLN A 510 -5.09 8.90 -0.59
C GLN A 510 -4.25 7.71 -0.11
N ARG A 511 -3.01 7.56 -0.61
CA ARG A 511 -2.12 6.48 -0.24
C ARG A 511 -1.47 6.76 1.12
N MET A 512 -2.00 6.15 2.17
CA MET A 512 -1.43 6.23 3.52
C MET A 512 -0.17 5.34 3.68
N TYR A 513 -0.12 4.22 2.95
CA TYR A 513 0.87 3.15 3.09
C TYR A 513 1.30 2.53 1.74
N GLU A 514 2.47 1.88 1.74
CA GLU A 514 2.93 0.99 0.67
C GLU A 514 2.16 -0.35 0.78
N GLU A 515 0.89 -0.35 0.36
CA GLU A 515 0.05 -1.56 0.30
C GLU A 515 -0.08 -2.09 -1.13
N ILE A 516 -0.24 -3.42 -1.24
CA ILE A 516 -0.55 -4.11 -2.49
C ILE A 516 -2.07 -4.06 -2.70
N SER A 517 -2.49 -3.38 -3.76
CA SER A 517 -3.88 -3.36 -4.20
C SER A 517 -4.20 -4.60 -5.02
N LEU A 518 -5.09 -5.45 -4.51
CA LEU A 518 -5.59 -6.60 -5.29
C LEU A 518 -6.83 -6.19 -6.10
N LEU A 519 -6.91 -6.68 -7.33
CA LEU A 519 -8.05 -6.48 -8.22
C LEU A 519 -8.56 -7.80 -8.77
N PHE A 520 -9.87 -7.89 -8.99
CA PHE A 520 -10.52 -9.08 -9.52
C PHE A 520 -11.40 -8.83 -10.73
N SER A 521 -11.36 -9.73 -11.71
CA SER A 521 -12.45 -9.90 -12.68
C SER A 521 -13.00 -11.31 -12.52
N ARG A 522 -14.17 -11.40 -11.89
CA ARG A 522 -14.86 -12.65 -11.57
C ARG A 522 -15.51 -13.31 -12.77
N ASN A 523 -15.82 -14.60 -12.62
CA ASN A 523 -16.42 -15.46 -13.63
C ASN A 523 -15.68 -15.36 -14.97
N PHE A 524 -14.36 -15.24 -14.93
CA PHE A 524 -13.54 -15.11 -16.12
C PHE A 524 -13.56 -16.40 -16.93
N TYR A 525 -13.56 -17.54 -16.25
CA TYR A 525 -13.79 -18.84 -16.85
C TYR A 525 -14.62 -19.72 -15.90
N ASP A 526 -15.59 -20.43 -16.46
CA ASP A 526 -16.39 -21.45 -15.77
C ASP A 526 -16.46 -22.66 -16.70
N VAL A 527 -16.14 -23.85 -16.17
CA VAL A 527 -16.22 -25.11 -16.93
C VAL A 527 -17.62 -25.39 -17.50
N LYS A 528 -18.66 -24.78 -16.92
CA LYS A 528 -20.06 -24.86 -17.37
C LYS A 528 -20.41 -23.78 -18.42
N SER A 529 -19.58 -22.76 -18.60
CA SER A 529 -19.85 -21.67 -19.54
C SER A 529 -19.77 -22.18 -20.98
N THR A 530 -20.83 -21.90 -21.74
CA THR A 530 -20.89 -22.20 -23.18
C THR A 530 -20.69 -20.96 -24.04
N GLU A 531 -20.48 -19.81 -23.40
CA GLU A 531 -20.39 -18.53 -24.08
C GLU A 531 -19.11 -18.49 -24.93
N PRO A 532 -19.19 -18.06 -26.19
CA PRO A 532 -18.02 -17.80 -26.99
C PRO A 532 -17.30 -16.53 -26.52
N PHE A 533 -15.98 -16.59 -26.44
CA PHE A 533 -15.11 -15.42 -26.31
C PHE A 533 -14.79 -14.84 -27.68
N ARG A 534 -14.90 -13.50 -27.80
CA ARG A 534 -14.67 -12.74 -29.02
C ARG A 534 -13.47 -11.82 -28.85
N TYR A 535 -12.50 -11.92 -29.75
CA TYR A 535 -11.26 -11.13 -29.66
C TYR A 535 -10.73 -10.69 -31.03
N HIS A 536 -9.89 -9.67 -31.02
CA HIS A 536 -9.19 -9.15 -32.20
C HIS A 536 -7.74 -9.64 -32.27
N PHE A 537 -7.24 -9.95 -33.47
CA PHE A 537 -5.85 -10.36 -33.71
C PHE A 537 -5.41 -10.04 -35.15
N ASN A 538 -4.23 -9.42 -35.31
CA ASN A 538 -3.63 -9.06 -36.61
C ASN A 538 -4.56 -8.27 -37.55
N GLY A 539 -5.33 -7.33 -37.00
CA GLY A 539 -6.29 -6.50 -37.73
C GLY A 539 -7.44 -7.28 -38.37
N LYS A 540 -7.55 -8.59 -38.10
CA LYS A 540 -8.67 -9.41 -38.55
C LYS A 540 -9.87 -9.16 -37.65
N GLU A 541 -11.06 -9.31 -38.23
CA GLU A 541 -12.33 -9.26 -37.51
C GLU A 541 -12.36 -10.21 -36.31
N VAL A 542 -13.36 -9.99 -35.46
CA VAL A 542 -13.66 -10.73 -34.24
C VAL A 542 -13.61 -12.25 -34.44
N ILE A 543 -12.62 -12.90 -33.84
CA ILE A 543 -12.47 -14.36 -33.81
C ILE A 543 -13.26 -14.90 -32.62
N GLU A 544 -13.98 -16.01 -32.82
CA GLU A 544 -14.84 -16.61 -31.80
C GLU A 544 -14.26 -17.95 -31.30
N SER A 545 -14.09 -18.10 -29.97
CA SER A 545 -13.65 -19.36 -29.36
C SER A 545 -14.41 -19.65 -28.07
N ARG A 546 -14.90 -20.88 -27.89
CA ARG A 546 -15.52 -21.33 -26.64
C ARG A 546 -14.52 -21.93 -25.66
N LEU A 547 -13.36 -22.35 -26.15
CA LEU A 547 -12.42 -23.18 -25.40
C LEU A 547 -11.40 -22.38 -24.60
N VAL A 548 -11.28 -21.07 -24.85
CA VAL A 548 -10.25 -20.23 -24.22
C VAL A 548 -10.84 -18.93 -23.70
N ARG A 549 -10.23 -18.42 -22.63
CA ARG A 549 -10.40 -17.09 -22.06
C ARG A 549 -9.02 -16.49 -21.87
N TYR A 550 -8.85 -15.23 -22.23
CA TYR A 550 -7.52 -14.60 -22.24
C TYR A 550 -7.64 -13.08 -22.12
N PHE A 551 -6.66 -12.48 -21.45
CA PHE A 551 -6.46 -11.04 -21.41
C PHE A 551 -4.96 -10.72 -21.42
N GLU A 552 -4.62 -9.50 -21.79
CA GLU A 552 -3.26 -8.97 -21.77
C GLU A 552 -3.17 -7.71 -20.93
N LEU A 553 -2.01 -7.49 -20.32
CA LEU A 553 -1.60 -6.24 -19.69
C LEU A 553 -0.36 -5.73 -20.40
N SER A 554 -0.39 -4.46 -20.80
CA SER A 554 0.80 -3.73 -21.19
C SER A 554 1.42 -3.11 -19.94
N VAL A 555 2.65 -3.52 -19.63
CA VAL A 555 3.32 -3.29 -18.34
C VAL A 555 4.67 -2.60 -18.58
N GLY A 556 4.87 -1.44 -17.95
CA GLY A 556 6.16 -0.75 -17.88
C GLY A 556 7.03 -1.29 -16.74
N LEU A 557 7.97 -0.50 -16.20
CA LEU A 557 8.58 -0.84 -14.91
C LEU A 557 7.49 -0.92 -13.84
N SER A 558 7.46 -2.00 -13.07
CA SER A 558 6.42 -2.24 -12.06
C SER A 558 6.79 -3.34 -11.07
N LEU A 559 6.14 -3.32 -9.91
CA LEU A 559 5.95 -4.44 -8.99
C LEU A 559 4.47 -4.82 -9.02
N ILE A 560 4.13 -5.77 -9.88
CA ILE A 560 2.79 -6.33 -10.00
C ILE A 560 2.86 -7.85 -10.10
N SER A 561 1.74 -8.48 -9.82
CA SER A 561 1.51 -9.89 -10.15
C SER A 561 0.23 -10.04 -10.93
N VAL A 562 0.22 -10.99 -11.86
CA VAL A 562 -0.90 -11.22 -12.78
C VAL A 562 -1.21 -12.70 -12.77
N GLY A 563 -2.48 -13.06 -12.65
CA GLY A 563 -2.85 -14.46 -12.74
C GLY A 563 -4.31 -14.72 -12.45
N ILE A 564 -4.55 -15.86 -11.80
CA ILE A 564 -5.89 -16.36 -11.52
C ILE A 564 -6.03 -16.84 -10.08
N VAL A 565 -7.27 -16.89 -9.63
CA VAL A 565 -7.67 -17.52 -8.36
C VAL A 565 -8.84 -18.48 -8.58
N ASP A 566 -8.93 -19.50 -7.73
CA ASP A 566 -10.17 -20.27 -7.59
C ASP A 566 -11.20 -19.39 -6.88
N GLN A 567 -12.21 -18.95 -7.61
CA GLN A 567 -13.18 -18.01 -7.08
C GLN A 567 -14.00 -18.58 -5.91
N ASN A 568 -14.14 -19.91 -5.81
CA ASN A 568 -14.92 -20.53 -4.74
C ASN A 568 -14.10 -20.70 -3.45
N GLU A 569 -12.79 -20.87 -3.56
CA GLU A 569 -11.93 -21.24 -2.44
C GLU A 569 -10.98 -20.12 -1.99
N TYR A 570 -10.81 -19.05 -2.78
CA TYR A 570 -9.91 -17.95 -2.46
C TYR A 570 -10.55 -16.92 -1.52
N SER A 571 -10.00 -16.77 -0.32
CA SER A 571 -10.47 -15.81 0.70
C SER A 571 -9.51 -14.63 0.96
N ASP A 572 -8.23 -14.78 0.59
CA ASP A 572 -7.16 -13.89 1.06
C ASP A 572 -6.93 -12.70 0.13
N VAL A 573 -7.68 -11.63 0.30
CA VAL A 573 -7.62 -10.51 -0.67
C VAL A 573 -6.85 -9.27 -0.20
N ASP A 574 -6.30 -9.31 1.01
CA ASP A 574 -5.70 -8.14 1.64
C ASP A 574 -4.17 -8.16 1.57
N ASN A 575 -3.60 -7.02 1.16
CA ASN A 575 -2.17 -6.74 1.01
C ASN A 575 -1.35 -7.93 0.49
N CYS A 576 -1.77 -8.51 -0.64
CA CYS A 576 -1.16 -9.72 -1.18
C CYS A 576 -1.02 -9.65 -2.70
N HIS A 577 0.07 -10.23 -3.19
CA HIS A 577 0.21 -10.52 -4.61
C HIS A 577 -0.44 -11.87 -4.95
N VAL A 578 -0.90 -12.00 -6.19
CA VAL A 578 -1.41 -13.25 -6.76
C VAL A 578 -0.32 -14.32 -6.71
N GLY A 579 -0.64 -15.49 -6.18
CA GLY A 579 0.29 -16.61 -6.05
C GLY A 579 0.98 -16.71 -4.69
N TRP A 580 0.80 -15.76 -3.77
CA TRP A 580 1.34 -15.86 -2.41
C TRP A 580 0.49 -16.72 -1.47
N ARG A 581 -0.81 -16.85 -1.76
CA ARG A 581 -1.79 -17.54 -0.91
C ARG A 581 -2.36 -18.77 -1.63
N GLY A 582 -2.91 -19.69 -0.85
CA GLY A 582 -3.52 -20.91 -1.39
C GLY A 582 -4.60 -20.57 -2.42
N LYS A 583 -4.80 -21.46 -3.40
CA LYS A 583 -5.82 -21.30 -4.45
C LYS A 583 -5.65 -20.05 -5.33
N SER A 584 -4.42 -19.53 -5.42
CA SER A 584 -3.99 -18.56 -6.42
C SER A 584 -2.74 -19.00 -7.17
N ILE A 585 -2.61 -18.58 -8.44
CA ILE A 585 -1.41 -18.74 -9.26
C ILE A 585 -1.15 -17.42 -9.96
N GLY A 586 0.04 -16.85 -9.78
CA GLY A 586 0.40 -15.58 -10.40
C GLY A 586 1.84 -15.55 -10.89
N ILE A 587 2.08 -14.85 -12.00
CA ILE A 587 3.41 -14.50 -12.48
C ILE A 587 3.77 -13.09 -12.00
N HIS A 588 4.99 -12.93 -11.48
CA HIS A 588 5.48 -11.70 -10.83
C HIS A 588 6.36 -10.90 -11.79
N SER A 589 6.19 -9.57 -11.80
CA SER A 589 6.79 -8.73 -12.84
C SER A 589 8.27 -8.42 -12.63
N ASP A 590 8.73 -8.45 -11.38
CA ASP A 590 10.11 -8.15 -10.98
C ASP A 590 11.07 -9.29 -11.34
N ASP A 591 10.72 -10.53 -11.01
CA ASP A 591 11.57 -11.70 -11.20
C ASP A 591 11.15 -12.61 -12.37
N GLY A 592 9.91 -12.47 -12.86
CA GLY A 592 9.33 -13.35 -13.87
C GLY A 592 8.93 -14.72 -13.32
N CYS A 593 8.96 -14.92 -12.00
CA CYS A 593 8.66 -16.21 -11.38
C CYS A 593 7.16 -16.42 -11.26
N ILE A 594 6.74 -17.67 -11.41
CA ILE A 594 5.36 -18.09 -11.11
C ILE A 594 5.34 -18.53 -9.66
N ARG A 595 4.38 -17.99 -8.89
CA ARG A 595 4.21 -18.29 -7.47
C ARG A 595 2.87 -18.95 -7.22
N SER A 596 2.87 -19.97 -6.38
CA SER A 596 1.68 -20.61 -5.83
C SER A 596 2.06 -21.61 -4.73
N PRO A 597 1.39 -21.63 -3.57
CA PRO A 597 1.70 -22.60 -2.50
C PRO A 597 1.34 -24.06 -2.83
N PHE A 598 0.61 -24.33 -3.92
CA PHE A 598 0.17 -25.68 -4.28
C PHE A 598 0.77 -26.20 -5.59
N LEU A 599 1.64 -25.41 -6.23
CA LEU A 599 2.40 -25.90 -7.38
C LEU A 599 3.65 -26.64 -6.93
N PRO A 600 4.08 -27.67 -7.66
CA PRO A 600 5.33 -28.37 -7.37
C PRO A 600 6.56 -27.48 -7.63
N ASN A 601 7.64 -27.75 -6.90
CA ASN A 601 8.85 -26.91 -6.86
C ASN A 601 9.51 -26.71 -8.23
N ASP A 602 9.40 -27.68 -9.14
CA ASP A 602 9.97 -27.60 -10.48
C ASP A 602 9.36 -26.47 -11.32
N ILE A 603 8.09 -26.13 -11.09
CA ILE A 603 7.45 -24.95 -11.70
C ILE A 603 7.89 -23.67 -10.98
N LEU A 604 7.95 -23.69 -9.65
CA LEU A 604 8.27 -22.50 -8.83
C LEU A 604 9.71 -22.01 -9.01
N GLU A 605 10.64 -22.92 -9.27
CA GLU A 605 12.07 -22.59 -9.46
C GLU A 605 12.37 -22.09 -10.89
N LYS A 606 11.42 -22.20 -11.83
CA LYS A 606 11.62 -21.78 -13.21
C LYS A 606 11.51 -20.26 -13.33
N LYS A 607 12.62 -19.63 -13.75
CA LYS A 607 12.68 -18.19 -14.00
C LYS A 607 12.31 -17.86 -15.44
N HIS A 608 11.27 -17.06 -15.63
CA HIS A 608 10.89 -16.55 -16.94
C HIS A 608 11.45 -15.14 -17.19
N LEU A 609 11.14 -14.57 -18.36
CA LEU A 609 11.49 -13.19 -18.66
C LEU A 609 10.79 -12.24 -17.68
N SER A 610 11.55 -11.52 -16.86
CA SER A 610 11.00 -10.40 -16.08
C SER A 610 10.37 -9.38 -17.03
N PHE A 611 9.11 -9.03 -16.79
CA PHE A 611 8.33 -8.15 -17.67
C PHE A 611 8.08 -6.75 -17.09
N GLY A 612 8.46 -6.53 -15.83
CA GLY A 612 8.35 -5.24 -15.14
C GLY A 612 9.65 -4.71 -14.55
N ALA A 613 10.82 -5.32 -14.82
CA ALA A 613 12.11 -4.80 -14.31
C ALA A 613 12.82 -3.79 -15.23
N GLU A 614 12.43 -3.71 -16.51
CA GLU A 614 13.14 -2.89 -17.49
C GLU A 614 12.52 -1.50 -17.70
N ILE A 615 13.42 -0.51 -17.71
CA ILE A 615 13.11 0.91 -17.71
C ILE A 615 12.73 1.38 -19.12
N GLY A 616 11.57 2.03 -19.27
CA GLY A 616 11.14 2.58 -20.55
C GLY A 616 10.75 1.53 -21.60
N LYS A 617 10.84 0.25 -21.25
CA LYS A 617 10.31 -0.86 -22.02
C LYS A 617 8.90 -1.14 -21.55
N ILE A 618 7.99 -1.37 -22.50
CA ILE A 618 6.63 -1.84 -22.20
C ILE A 618 6.54 -3.27 -22.71
N ASN A 619 6.47 -4.21 -21.79
CA ASN A 619 6.19 -5.61 -22.10
C ASN A 619 4.68 -5.85 -22.14
N CYS A 620 4.28 -6.92 -22.80
CA CYS A 620 2.89 -7.37 -22.80
C CYS A 620 2.84 -8.73 -22.13
N VAL A 621 2.26 -8.81 -20.94
CA VAL A 621 2.02 -10.07 -20.24
C VAL A 621 0.57 -10.47 -20.44
N GLY A 622 0.31 -11.73 -20.73
CA GLY A 622 -1.05 -12.24 -20.87
C GLY A 622 -1.26 -13.49 -20.03
N CYS A 623 -2.49 -13.67 -19.59
CA CYS A 623 -2.92 -14.80 -18.79
C CYS A 623 -4.22 -15.34 -19.37
N GLY A 624 -4.29 -16.66 -19.53
CA GLY A 624 -5.49 -17.31 -20.05
C GLY A 624 -5.71 -18.69 -19.50
N VAL A 625 -6.94 -19.16 -19.65
CA VAL A 625 -7.36 -20.50 -19.29
C VAL A 625 -8.03 -21.13 -20.50
N TYR A 626 -7.71 -22.38 -20.79
CA TYR A 626 -8.39 -23.16 -21.81
C TYR A 626 -8.69 -24.59 -21.35
N LEU A 627 -9.64 -25.22 -22.04
CA LEU A 627 -9.94 -26.65 -21.87
C LEU A 627 -9.09 -27.46 -22.85
N ASN A 628 -8.23 -28.33 -22.34
CA ASN A 628 -7.42 -29.19 -23.19
C ASN A 628 -8.23 -30.37 -23.77
N LYS A 629 -7.62 -31.17 -24.65
CA LYS A 629 -8.26 -32.34 -25.28
C LYS A 629 -8.70 -33.43 -24.30
N GLU A 630 -8.10 -33.50 -23.12
CA GLU A 630 -8.45 -34.43 -22.05
C GLU A 630 -9.61 -33.93 -21.17
N GLY A 631 -10.12 -32.71 -21.44
CA GLY A 631 -11.15 -32.07 -20.63
C GLY A 631 -10.63 -31.49 -19.31
N ALA A 632 -9.32 -31.27 -19.18
CA ALA A 632 -8.74 -30.59 -18.04
C ALA A 632 -8.59 -29.08 -18.30
N ASN A 633 -8.80 -28.28 -17.26
CA ASN A 633 -8.54 -26.85 -17.30
C ASN A 633 -7.03 -26.61 -17.26
N VAL A 634 -6.56 -25.73 -18.13
CA VAL A 634 -5.15 -25.41 -18.27
C VAL A 634 -4.97 -23.90 -18.27
N LEU A 635 -4.20 -23.42 -17.29
CA LEU A 635 -3.69 -22.05 -17.22
C LEU A 635 -2.47 -21.92 -18.13
N PHE A 636 -2.33 -20.80 -18.81
CA PHE A 636 -1.10 -20.45 -19.51
C PHE A 636 -0.76 -18.97 -19.34
N PHE A 637 0.54 -18.71 -19.29
CA PHE A 637 1.09 -17.35 -19.27
C PHE A 637 1.82 -17.06 -20.57
N THR A 638 1.78 -15.79 -20.96
CA THR A 638 2.46 -15.32 -22.16
C THR A 638 3.22 -14.04 -21.87
N ILE A 639 4.37 -13.86 -22.49
CA ILE A 639 5.12 -12.60 -22.47
C ILE A 639 5.50 -12.24 -23.90
N ASN A 640 5.14 -11.03 -24.30
CA ASN A 640 5.37 -10.47 -25.64
C ASN A 640 4.90 -11.39 -26.78
N GLY A 641 3.74 -12.03 -26.60
CA GLY A 641 3.13 -12.90 -27.59
C GLY A 641 3.74 -14.30 -27.69
N LYS A 642 4.53 -14.73 -26.70
CA LYS A 642 5.06 -16.10 -26.59
C LYS A 642 4.57 -16.78 -25.32
N ILE A 643 4.27 -18.07 -25.38
CA ILE A 643 3.93 -18.87 -24.20
C ILE A 643 5.19 -19.03 -23.34
N GLU A 644 5.07 -18.73 -22.05
CA GLU A 644 6.13 -18.90 -21.07
C GLU A 644 5.92 -20.15 -20.22
N GLU A 645 4.67 -20.39 -19.81
CA GLU A 645 4.32 -21.56 -18.99
C GLU A 645 2.89 -22.05 -19.23
N VAL A 646 2.67 -23.34 -19.01
CA VAL A 646 1.39 -24.04 -19.13
C VAL A 646 1.18 -24.95 -17.94
N ILE A 647 0.10 -24.76 -17.20
CA ILE A 647 -0.13 -25.39 -15.89
C ILE A 647 -1.53 -26.00 -15.86
N LYS A 648 -1.62 -27.29 -15.54
CA LYS A 648 -2.91 -27.96 -15.30
C LYS A 648 -3.48 -27.49 -13.96
N ILE A 649 -4.74 -27.09 -13.96
CA ILE A 649 -5.44 -26.58 -12.76
C ILE A 649 -6.74 -27.36 -12.53
N ASP A 650 -7.16 -27.45 -11.28
CA ASP A 650 -8.42 -28.07 -10.85
C ASP A 650 -9.53 -27.04 -10.58
N PHE A 651 -9.27 -25.76 -10.86
CA PHE A 651 -10.22 -24.68 -10.63
C PHE A 651 -11.41 -24.80 -11.57
N ASN A 652 -12.62 -24.91 -11.01
CA ASN A 652 -13.85 -25.01 -11.81
C ASN A 652 -14.41 -23.64 -12.17
N LEU A 653 -14.25 -22.66 -11.28
CA LEU A 653 -14.66 -21.28 -11.45
C LEU A 653 -13.45 -20.38 -11.19
N VAL A 654 -13.05 -19.65 -12.23
CA VAL A 654 -11.81 -18.88 -12.23
C VAL A 654 -12.13 -17.40 -12.28
N ALA A 655 -11.49 -16.63 -11.39
CA ALA A 655 -11.41 -15.19 -11.49
C ALA A 655 -10.00 -14.77 -11.91
N VAL A 656 -9.90 -13.71 -12.69
CA VAL A 656 -8.62 -13.00 -12.91
C VAL A 656 -8.30 -12.24 -11.65
N ALA A 657 -7.03 -12.27 -11.25
CA ALA A 657 -6.50 -11.44 -10.20
C ALA A 657 -5.27 -10.66 -10.68
N ILE A 658 -5.14 -9.42 -10.23
CA ILE A 658 -3.96 -8.58 -10.46
C ILE A 658 -3.58 -7.95 -9.12
N GLY A 659 -2.38 -8.19 -8.62
CA GLY A 659 -1.83 -7.52 -7.44
C GLY A 659 -0.96 -6.35 -7.90
N VAL A 660 -1.21 -5.15 -7.38
CA VAL A 660 -0.55 -3.91 -7.82
C VAL A 660 0.06 -3.19 -6.63
N GLU A 661 1.38 -3.08 -6.61
CA GLU A 661 2.13 -2.32 -5.60
C GLU A 661 2.63 -0.99 -6.19
N GLU A 662 3.34 -1.06 -7.32
CA GLU A 662 3.85 0.12 -8.03
C GLU A 662 3.94 -0.13 -9.54
N PHE A 663 3.77 0.91 -10.35
CA PHE A 663 3.94 0.83 -11.80
C PHE A 663 4.18 2.20 -12.44
N SER A 664 4.95 2.20 -13.52
CA SER A 664 5.15 3.36 -14.41
C SER A 664 4.14 3.41 -15.55
N TYR A 665 3.67 2.24 -16.01
CA TYR A 665 2.63 2.10 -17.02
C TYR A 665 1.89 0.78 -16.82
N LEU A 666 0.56 0.83 -16.81
CA LEU A 666 -0.28 -0.35 -16.76
C LEU A 666 -1.58 -0.12 -17.54
N GLU A 667 -1.85 -0.97 -18.53
CA GLU A 667 -3.04 -0.90 -19.38
C GLU A 667 -3.59 -2.31 -19.66
N LEU A 668 -4.90 -2.49 -19.41
CA LEU A 668 -5.62 -3.73 -19.70
C LEU A 668 -6.05 -3.79 -21.17
N ASN A 669 -5.85 -4.95 -21.78
CA ASN A 669 -6.46 -5.36 -23.03
C ASN A 669 -7.27 -6.64 -22.78
N ASP A 670 -8.59 -6.53 -22.84
CA ASP A 670 -9.53 -7.64 -22.70
C ASP A 670 -9.93 -8.26 -24.05
N GLY A 671 -9.33 -7.79 -25.15
CA GLY A 671 -9.61 -8.24 -26.51
C GLY A 671 -10.81 -7.57 -27.18
N SER A 672 -11.51 -6.68 -26.49
CA SER A 672 -12.74 -6.05 -27.01
C SER A 672 -12.50 -4.92 -28.01
N LYS A 673 -11.34 -4.25 -27.93
CA LYS A 673 -11.04 -3.03 -28.71
C LYS A 673 -9.65 -3.00 -29.36
N LYS A 674 -8.74 -3.86 -28.92
CA LYS A 674 -7.34 -3.85 -29.31
C LYS A 674 -6.90 -5.28 -29.60
N ASP A 675 -6.11 -5.45 -30.65
CA ASP A 675 -5.53 -6.74 -30.99
C ASP A 675 -4.70 -7.29 -29.84
N PHE A 676 -4.83 -8.59 -29.58
CA PHE A 676 -3.85 -9.29 -28.77
C PHE A 676 -2.51 -9.39 -29.49
N LYS A 677 -1.42 -9.37 -28.73
CA LYS A 677 -0.10 -9.74 -29.25
C LYS A 677 0.02 -11.26 -29.43
N PHE A 678 -0.66 -12.04 -28.61
CA PHE A 678 -0.65 -13.50 -28.67
C PHE A 678 -1.71 -14.08 -29.61
N ASP A 679 -1.34 -15.11 -30.39
CA ASP A 679 -2.27 -15.87 -31.23
C ASP A 679 -2.90 -17.03 -30.45
N LEU A 680 -4.16 -16.88 -30.03
CA LEU A 680 -4.89 -17.90 -29.29
C LEU A 680 -5.12 -19.19 -30.08
N HIS A 681 -5.01 -19.19 -31.41
CA HIS A 681 -5.12 -20.45 -32.19
C HIS A 681 -3.99 -21.44 -31.87
N THR A 682 -2.86 -20.95 -31.36
CA THR A 682 -1.73 -21.80 -30.99
C THR A 682 -2.04 -22.74 -29.83
N VAL A 683 -2.87 -22.30 -28.87
CA VAL A 683 -3.31 -23.13 -27.74
C VAL A 683 -4.57 -23.95 -28.06
N ILE A 684 -5.45 -23.44 -28.92
CA ILE A 684 -6.70 -24.14 -29.28
C ILE A 684 -6.45 -25.40 -30.13
N LYS A 685 -5.38 -25.43 -30.94
CA LYS A 685 -5.07 -26.57 -31.83
C LYS A 685 -4.38 -27.74 -31.11
N ASN A 686 -3.70 -27.45 -30.00
CA ASN A 686 -2.98 -28.42 -29.19
C ASN A 686 -3.91 -29.08 -28.18
#